data_AF-A0A963HWS7-F1
#
_entry.id   AF-A0A963HWS7-F1
#
_cell.length_a   1.000
_cell.length_b   1.000
_cell.length_c   1.000
_cell.angle_alpha   90.00
_cell.angle_beta   90.00
_cell.angle_gamma   90.00
#
_symmetry.space_group_name_H-M   'P 1'
#
loop_
_entity.id
_entity.type
_entity.pdbx_description
1 polymer ?
#
loop_
_entity_poly.entity_id
_entity_poly.type
_entity_poly.pdbx_seq_one_letter_code
_entity_poly.pdbx_strand_id
1 'polypeptide(L)'
;DDSNVASLIDTSGSTWQWNNFALDTSALDLDTDNAKITAGSWIALVSNEPSLGSPALPGYTELYRASKVIHRSRNAFAISSKVTRVTPDTTENLTASRFPLRRTLVLAQSEQLATVDTPVFHPVYGEAITLGQRIADLLPGQPIALSGPRQRIAIAPRAAGLSLSVDGGGSVALAEGDELFMRAPAVRLFGSTPVALSAENFAAQLGKASVVLRLALEDRDGRTGMLTAKGSELRLADSRKDDAPVSEIAFIGTINDPIILDRDHTHLKLKAPLQQVYERAALRINANVAPATHGETVEAILGSGDGRVANQRFALGQAPLTFVSANTTSGRASTLELRVNDVLWSEVPTLHAAAPDARVFETTQDDDARTTVLFGDGAEGARLPSGSTNLRVRYRKGLGAAGNLAAGKLTTLLSRPLGVTGAVNPSPATGGEDAETLARARDNAPLTVLTLDRAVSIDDYANFARAFAGIDKAHALWIPAGPARGVFLSIAGIGGAVVPEDSDTYENLRDALVTYGDPLVPLRLLNYRDARFRCRLSVKRDKAFELDAVLAAVEAALREAFSFARRAFGQTVSVDEVAAVAQGVAGVVAVHVTRLYRVGQSPTVVVPRLFAALPVASLTGVPQAAELLTLATDPIELEVLP
;
A
#
# COMPACT_ATOMS: atom_id res chain seq x y z
N ASP A 1 66.77 44.76 55.71
CA ASP A 1 66.07 45.10 54.46
C ASP A 1 64.69 44.51 54.45
N ASP A 2 63.74 45.44 54.46
CA ASP A 2 62.31 45.26 54.70
C ASP A 2 61.67 44.26 53.73
N SER A 3 61.09 43.20 54.28
CA SER A 3 60.11 42.42 53.54
C SER A 3 58.87 43.30 53.32
N ASN A 4 58.82 43.92 52.15
CA ASN A 4 57.82 44.84 51.60
C ASN A 4 56.42 44.19 51.42
N VAL A 5 56.08 43.17 52.22
CA VAL A 5 54.78 42.47 52.20
C VAL A 5 53.76 43.21 53.06
N ALA A 6 54.19 43.83 54.17
CA ALA A 6 53.32 44.60 55.06
C ALA A 6 52.64 45.80 54.36
N SER A 7 53.25 46.34 53.30
CA SER A 7 52.68 47.43 52.48
C SER A 7 51.67 46.93 51.42
N LEU A 8 51.59 45.62 51.18
CA LEU A 8 50.76 44.99 50.14
C LEU A 8 49.48 44.36 50.70
N ILE A 9 49.37 44.21 52.01
CA ILE A 9 48.23 43.62 52.72
C ILE A 9 47.54 44.64 53.64
N ASP A 10 46.21 44.60 53.66
CA ASP A 10 45.39 45.23 54.67
C ASP A 10 45.35 44.34 55.92
N THR A 11 45.74 44.93 57.05
CA THR A 11 45.81 44.27 58.36
C THR A 11 44.76 44.79 59.36
N SER A 12 43.85 45.67 58.91
CA SER A 12 42.84 46.32 59.76
C SER A 12 41.71 45.38 60.22
N GLY A 13 41.52 44.22 59.57
CA GLY A 13 40.51 43.22 59.90
C GLY A 13 41.03 41.96 60.61
N SER A 14 40.13 41.06 61.01
CA SER A 14 40.45 39.77 61.64
C SER A 14 41.12 38.75 60.71
N THR A 15 41.13 39.03 59.40
CA THR A 15 41.84 38.26 58.36
C THR A 15 42.59 39.21 57.45
N TRP A 16 43.89 38.99 57.25
CA TRP A 16 44.68 39.79 56.32
C TRP A 16 44.21 39.58 54.87
N GLN A 17 44.04 40.67 54.12
CA GLN A 17 43.67 40.64 52.70
C GLN A 17 44.66 41.47 51.89
N TRP A 18 44.87 41.15 50.62
CA TRP A 18 45.70 42.00 49.76
C TRP A 18 44.92 43.28 49.38
N ASN A 19 45.58 44.43 49.36
CA ASN A 19 44.94 45.73 49.09
C ASN A 19 44.16 45.78 47.75
N ASN A 20 44.50 44.92 46.78
CA ASN A 20 43.84 44.80 45.47
C ASN A 20 43.18 43.42 45.25
N PHE A 21 42.67 42.77 46.31
CA PHE A 21 42.03 41.45 46.23
C PHE A 21 40.56 41.51 45.78
N ALA A 22 40.31 42.08 44.61
CA ALA A 22 38.98 42.18 44.00
C ALA A 22 39.01 41.78 42.53
N LEU A 23 37.85 41.39 41.99
CA LEU A 23 37.70 41.05 40.59
C LEU A 23 37.84 42.32 39.72
N ASP A 24 38.73 42.29 38.73
CA ASP A 24 38.79 43.30 37.67
C ASP A 24 37.78 42.92 36.59
N THR A 25 36.69 43.68 36.52
CA THR A 25 35.55 43.41 35.64
C THR A 25 35.88 43.61 34.16
N SER A 26 36.99 44.30 33.87
CA SER A 26 37.45 44.55 32.50
C SER A 26 38.55 43.59 32.03
N ALA A 27 39.16 42.88 32.97
CA ALA A 27 40.30 42.01 32.73
C ALA A 27 40.32 40.84 33.74
N LEU A 28 39.54 39.81 33.43
CA LEU A 28 39.45 38.59 34.21
C LEU A 28 40.73 37.76 34.05
N ASP A 29 41.60 37.82 35.05
CA ASP A 29 42.80 36.98 35.11
C ASP A 29 42.47 35.63 35.74
N LEU A 30 42.65 34.56 34.98
CA LEU A 30 42.57 33.19 35.47
C LEU A 30 43.86 32.82 36.19
N ASP A 31 43.79 31.87 37.13
CA ASP A 31 44.93 31.45 37.94
C ASP A 31 46.04 30.71 37.15
N THR A 32 45.71 30.24 35.95
CA THR A 32 46.53 29.39 35.09
C THR A 32 46.52 29.85 33.63
N ASP A 33 47.54 29.43 32.88
CA ASP A 33 47.65 29.66 31.43
C ASP A 33 46.81 28.63 30.65
N ASN A 34 45.69 29.09 30.11
CA ASN A 34 44.69 28.28 29.41
C ASN A 34 44.70 28.56 27.90
N ALA A 35 45.66 27.99 27.17
CA ALA A 35 45.89 28.26 25.74
C ALA A 35 44.70 27.97 24.80
N LYS A 36 43.73 27.16 25.24
CA LYS A 36 42.51 26.85 24.46
C LYS A 36 41.43 27.91 24.57
N ILE A 37 41.54 28.84 25.53
CA ILE A 37 40.61 29.97 25.62
C ILE A 37 41.07 31.01 24.61
N THR A 38 40.26 31.27 23.60
CA THR A 38 40.54 32.21 22.51
C THR A 38 39.47 33.29 22.42
N ALA A 39 39.74 34.38 21.72
CA ALA A 39 38.72 35.39 21.44
C ALA A 39 37.52 34.75 20.72
N GLY A 40 36.30 35.06 21.18
CA GLY A 40 35.05 34.46 20.73
C GLY A 40 34.60 33.24 21.54
N SER A 41 35.45 32.68 22.41
CA SER A 41 35.09 31.59 23.33
C SER A 41 34.04 32.04 24.35
N TRP A 42 33.19 31.11 24.79
CA TRP A 42 32.31 31.33 25.92
C TRP A 42 33.02 31.01 27.24
N ILE A 43 32.75 31.84 28.25
CA ILE A 43 33.15 31.61 29.64
C ILE A 43 31.92 31.72 30.53
N ALA A 44 31.73 30.76 31.44
CA ALA A 44 30.73 30.83 32.48
C ALA A 44 31.41 31.13 33.82
N LEU A 45 31.00 32.22 34.47
CA LEU A 45 31.39 32.47 35.84
C LEU A 45 30.32 31.89 36.75
N VAL A 46 30.74 31.06 37.70
CA VAL A 46 29.86 30.38 38.66
C VAL A 46 30.36 30.74 40.05
N SER A 47 29.65 31.63 40.74
CA SER A 47 29.93 31.90 42.14
C SER A 47 29.20 30.91 43.04
N ASN A 48 29.78 30.57 44.19
CA ASN A 48 29.13 29.76 45.23
C ASN A 48 28.64 30.59 46.42
N GLU A 49 28.25 31.85 46.16
CA GLU A 49 27.82 32.77 47.21
C GLU A 49 26.47 32.34 47.81
N PRO A 50 26.39 31.97 49.11
CA PRO A 50 25.20 31.33 49.68
C PRO A 50 23.93 32.19 49.66
N SER A 51 24.08 33.51 49.56
CA SER A 51 22.97 34.47 49.49
C SER A 51 22.43 34.68 48.07
N LEU A 52 22.98 34.00 47.05
CA LEU A 52 22.57 34.08 45.65
C LEU A 52 22.12 32.68 45.14
N GLY A 53 21.28 32.64 44.11
CA GLY A 53 20.89 31.39 43.43
C GLY A 53 19.59 30.74 43.93
N SER A 54 19.44 29.44 43.65
CA SER A 54 18.29 28.62 44.05
C SER A 54 18.73 27.43 44.90
N PRO A 55 17.83 26.75 45.65
CA PRO A 55 18.20 25.55 46.41
C PRO A 55 18.79 24.42 45.56
N ALA A 56 18.44 24.34 44.27
CA ALA A 56 18.96 23.36 43.33
C ALA A 56 20.31 23.77 42.71
N LEU A 57 20.66 25.06 42.76
CA LEU A 57 21.89 25.61 42.19
C LEU A 57 22.31 26.84 43.02
N PRO A 58 22.97 26.61 44.17
CA PRO A 58 23.36 27.69 45.07
C PRO A 58 24.46 28.54 44.43
N GLY A 59 24.33 29.86 44.52
CA GLY A 59 25.22 30.85 43.92
C GLY A 59 24.72 31.46 42.61
N TYR A 60 25.53 32.30 41.97
CA TYR A 60 25.14 33.04 40.77
C TYR A 60 25.96 32.59 39.55
N THR A 61 25.29 32.31 38.44
CA THR A 61 25.93 31.87 37.19
C THR A 61 25.61 32.81 36.05
N GLU A 62 26.63 33.21 35.30
CA GLU A 62 26.45 34.04 34.11
C GLU A 62 27.47 33.71 33.02
N LEU A 63 27.04 33.88 31.77
CA LEU A 63 27.83 33.62 30.58
C LEU A 63 28.33 34.93 29.99
N TYR A 64 29.62 34.95 29.66
CA TYR A 64 30.25 36.04 28.93
C TYR A 64 30.96 35.47 27.71
N ARG A 65 31.06 36.27 26.65
CA ARG A 65 31.91 35.94 25.51
C ARG A 65 33.26 36.63 25.68
N ALA A 66 34.35 35.90 25.47
CA ALA A 66 35.69 36.46 25.52
C ALA A 66 35.92 37.39 24.32
N SER A 67 35.77 38.70 24.48
CA SER A 67 36.03 39.67 23.41
C SER A 67 37.52 39.75 23.05
N LYS A 68 38.39 39.58 24.06
CA LYS A 68 39.84 39.50 23.89
C LYS A 68 40.45 38.53 24.89
N VAL A 69 41.47 37.78 24.46
CA VAL A 69 42.24 36.89 25.33
C VAL A 69 43.73 37.18 25.18
N ILE A 70 44.44 37.30 26.30
CA ILE A 70 45.89 37.54 26.34
C ILE A 70 46.53 36.56 27.32
N HIS A 71 47.60 35.90 26.90
CA HIS A 71 48.45 35.10 27.78
C HIS A 71 49.62 35.96 28.25
N ARG A 72 49.73 36.18 29.56
CA ARG A 72 50.75 37.09 30.13
C ARG A 72 51.31 36.57 31.44
N SER A 73 52.53 36.99 31.77
CA SER A 73 53.02 36.90 33.14
C SER A 73 52.37 37.99 34.01
N ARG A 74 51.92 37.61 35.20
CA ARG A 74 51.36 38.52 36.20
C ARG A 74 52.14 38.37 37.50
N ASN A 75 52.57 39.51 38.05
CA ASN A 75 53.19 39.59 39.37
C ASN A 75 52.19 40.24 40.32
N ALA A 76 51.55 39.43 41.16
CA ALA A 76 50.58 39.90 42.14
C ALA A 76 50.55 38.93 43.33
N PHE A 77 50.19 39.41 44.52
CA PHE A 77 50.04 38.58 45.72
C PHE A 77 51.32 37.81 46.11
N ALA A 78 52.48 38.45 45.92
CA ALA A 78 53.81 37.87 46.09
C ALA A 78 54.12 36.62 45.24
N ILE A 79 53.34 36.39 44.18
CA ILE A 79 53.51 35.28 43.24
C ILE A 79 53.69 35.84 41.83
N SER A 80 54.57 35.21 41.06
CA SER A 80 54.72 35.43 39.62
C SER A 80 54.30 34.15 38.89
N SER A 81 53.27 34.23 38.05
CA SER A 81 52.82 33.11 37.23
C SER A 81 52.32 33.58 35.87
N LYS A 82 52.26 32.66 34.91
CA LYS A 82 51.62 32.88 33.62
C LYS A 82 50.13 32.64 33.74
N VAL A 83 49.33 33.59 33.27
CA VAL A 83 47.87 33.61 33.40
C VAL A 83 47.21 33.88 32.05
N THR A 84 45.97 33.41 31.89
CA THR A 84 45.07 33.86 30.83
C THR A 84 44.23 35.03 31.31
N ARG A 85 44.36 36.18 30.63
CA ARG A 85 43.50 37.34 30.83
C ARG A 85 42.39 37.33 29.79
N VAL A 86 41.16 37.33 30.25
CA VAL A 86 39.95 37.43 29.42
C VAL A 86 39.32 38.80 29.62
N THR A 87 39.13 39.53 28.53
CA THR A 87 38.22 40.68 28.50
C THR A 87 36.84 40.14 28.08
N PRO A 88 35.80 40.28 28.91
CA PRO A 88 34.45 39.88 28.52
C PRO A 88 33.89 40.85 27.47
N ASP A 89 32.85 40.45 26.77
CA ASP A 89 32.10 41.26 25.81
C ASP A 89 31.18 42.27 26.49
N THR A 90 30.70 41.94 27.68
CA THR A 90 29.90 42.80 28.55
C THR A 90 30.39 42.72 29.99
N THR A 91 30.12 43.76 30.78
CA THR A 91 30.33 43.77 32.24
C THR A 91 29.01 43.67 33.01
N GLU A 92 27.92 43.36 32.31
CA GLU A 92 26.60 43.17 32.92
C GLU A 92 26.69 42.16 34.08
N ASN A 93 26.21 42.57 35.26
CA ASN A 93 26.23 41.81 36.51
C ASN A 93 27.61 41.31 36.98
N LEU A 94 28.70 41.71 36.33
CA LEU A 94 30.06 41.30 36.67
C LEU A 94 30.58 42.18 37.81
N THR A 95 30.18 41.89 39.04
CA THR A 95 30.57 42.67 40.23
C THR A 95 31.31 41.81 41.25
N ALA A 96 32.17 42.43 42.08
CA ALA A 96 32.86 41.74 43.16
C ALA A 96 31.91 41.13 44.22
N SER A 97 30.68 41.63 44.32
CA SER A 97 29.62 41.08 45.20
C SER A 97 28.97 39.82 44.63
N ARG A 98 28.84 39.71 43.30
CA ARG A 98 28.26 38.53 42.63
C ARG A 98 29.30 37.45 42.35
N PHE A 99 30.53 37.87 42.07
CA PHE A 99 31.66 37.00 41.75
C PHE A 99 32.88 37.29 42.65
N PRO A 100 32.81 36.93 43.95
CA PRO A 100 33.96 37.04 44.84
C PRO A 100 35.10 36.12 44.39
N LEU A 101 36.34 36.62 44.33
CA LEU A 101 37.50 35.91 43.74
C LEU A 101 37.72 34.49 44.30
N ARG A 102 37.58 34.27 45.61
CA ARG A 102 37.81 32.95 46.24
C ARG A 102 36.66 31.96 46.04
N ARG A 103 35.53 32.45 45.53
CA ARG A 103 34.25 31.75 45.48
C ARG A 103 33.70 31.67 44.06
N THR A 104 34.47 32.09 43.07
CA THR A 104 34.10 32.10 41.67
C THR A 104 34.89 31.05 40.90
N LEU A 105 34.18 30.12 40.29
CA LEU A 105 34.69 29.16 39.34
C LEU A 105 34.50 29.71 37.93
N VAL A 106 35.51 29.55 37.07
CA VAL A 106 35.42 29.87 35.65
C VAL A 106 35.33 28.54 34.88
N LEU A 107 34.22 28.32 34.19
CA LEU A 107 34.07 27.24 33.22
C LEU A 107 34.30 27.81 31.83
N ALA A 108 35.25 27.26 31.09
CA ALA A 108 35.63 27.74 29.76
C ALA A 108 35.91 26.55 28.83
N GLN A 109 36.26 26.81 27.57
CA GLN A 109 36.50 25.78 26.55
C GLN A 109 35.24 24.95 26.26
N SER A 110 34.12 25.62 26.02
CA SER A 110 32.85 24.95 25.71
C SER A 110 32.95 24.12 24.44
N GLU A 111 32.38 22.92 24.48
CA GLU A 111 32.20 22.04 23.33
C GLU A 111 30.76 22.14 22.83
N GLN A 112 30.57 22.39 21.54
CA GLN A 112 29.23 22.40 20.95
C GLN A 112 28.71 20.97 20.87
N LEU A 113 27.61 20.69 21.57
CA LEU A 113 26.91 19.42 21.42
C LEU A 113 26.22 19.38 20.05
N ALA A 114 26.36 18.26 19.35
CA ALA A 114 25.59 17.99 18.15
C ALA A 114 24.11 17.88 18.54
N THR A 115 23.26 18.75 17.96
CA THR A 115 21.82 18.59 18.06
C THR A 115 21.43 17.35 17.24
N VAL A 116 20.77 16.40 17.88
CA VAL A 116 20.14 15.27 17.19
C VAL A 116 18.69 15.59 16.89
N ASP A 117 18.20 15.12 15.75
CA ASP A 117 16.80 15.28 15.38
C ASP A 117 15.90 14.63 16.44
N THR A 118 14.74 15.26 16.68
CA THR A 118 13.75 14.67 17.59
C THR A 118 13.19 13.40 16.95
N PRO A 119 13.37 12.22 17.56
CA PRO A 119 12.90 10.98 16.95
C PRO A 119 11.37 10.95 16.93
N VAL A 120 10.82 10.66 15.74
CA VAL A 120 9.39 10.50 15.53
C VAL A 120 9.05 9.02 15.60
N PHE A 121 8.26 8.62 16.59
CA PHE A 121 7.97 7.20 16.87
C PHE A 121 6.62 6.72 16.35
N HIS A 122 5.73 7.62 15.94
CA HIS A 122 4.41 7.21 15.50
C HIS A 122 4.49 6.46 14.15
N PRO A 123 3.61 5.45 13.92
CA PRO A 123 3.53 4.76 12.65
C PRO A 123 3.11 5.69 11.50
N VAL A 124 3.09 5.18 10.28
CA VAL A 124 2.61 5.92 9.10
C VAL A 124 1.36 5.25 8.57
N TYR A 125 0.26 6.00 8.57
CA TYR A 125 -1.04 5.60 8.01
C TYR A 125 -1.89 6.85 7.73
N GLY A 126 -3.03 6.67 7.05
CA GLY A 126 -3.92 7.76 6.70
C GLY A 126 -3.44 8.50 5.45
N GLU A 127 -3.83 9.76 5.30
CA GLU A 127 -3.69 10.51 4.05
C GLU A 127 -2.62 11.62 4.10
N ALA A 128 -1.99 11.87 5.25
CA ALA A 128 -1.01 12.93 5.42
C ALA A 128 0.37 12.32 5.65
N ILE A 129 1.33 12.68 4.80
CA ILE A 129 2.73 12.24 4.90
C ILE A 129 3.64 13.46 4.89
N THR A 130 4.53 13.56 5.88
CA THR A 130 5.62 14.54 5.86
C THR A 130 6.92 13.81 5.50
N LEU A 131 7.58 14.28 4.44
CA LEU A 131 8.91 13.84 4.04
C LEU A 131 9.96 14.64 4.80
N GLY A 132 11.00 13.97 5.28
CA GLY A 132 12.11 14.57 6.04
C GLY A 132 13.02 15.50 5.23
N GLN A 133 12.66 15.81 3.98
CA GLN A 133 13.40 16.68 3.09
C GLN A 133 12.43 17.43 2.17
N ARG A 134 12.88 18.59 1.71
CA ARG A 134 12.16 19.41 0.73
C ARG A 134 12.39 18.89 -0.70
N ILE A 135 11.36 18.31 -1.30
CA ILE A 135 11.32 17.79 -2.67
C ILE A 135 10.36 18.64 -3.51
N ALA A 136 10.89 19.45 -4.43
CA ALA A 136 10.09 20.39 -5.22
C ALA A 136 9.46 19.77 -6.49
N ASP A 137 9.98 18.65 -6.97
CA ASP A 137 9.62 18.08 -8.28
C ASP A 137 8.43 17.11 -8.23
N LEU A 138 7.80 16.93 -7.07
CA LEU A 138 6.60 16.11 -6.93
C LEU A 138 5.38 16.83 -7.55
N LEU A 139 4.53 16.07 -8.23
CA LEU A 139 3.37 16.59 -8.94
C LEU A 139 2.04 16.10 -8.33
N PRO A 140 0.97 16.92 -8.32
CA PRO A 140 -0.37 16.46 -7.99
C PRO A 140 -0.79 15.28 -8.89
N GLY A 141 -1.47 14.28 -8.31
CA GLY A 141 -1.86 13.07 -9.03
C GLY A 141 -0.73 12.06 -9.28
N GLN A 142 0.52 12.36 -8.92
CA GLN A 142 1.65 11.45 -9.11
C GLN A 142 1.50 10.19 -8.23
N PRO A 143 1.75 8.98 -8.77
CA PRO A 143 1.81 7.77 -7.99
C PRO A 143 3.09 7.71 -7.14
N ILE A 144 2.94 7.24 -5.90
CA ILE A 144 4.02 6.90 -4.99
C ILE A 144 3.85 5.45 -4.53
N ALA A 145 4.94 4.70 -4.49
CA ALA A 145 4.96 3.34 -3.98
C ALA A 145 5.45 3.34 -2.53
N LEU A 146 4.65 2.78 -1.63
CA LEU A 146 5.02 2.58 -0.24
C LEU A 146 5.33 1.11 -0.02
N SER A 147 6.42 0.83 0.69
CA SER A 147 6.78 -0.54 1.06
C SER A 147 7.50 -0.59 2.39
N GLY A 148 7.17 -1.58 3.22
CA GLY A 148 7.79 -1.76 4.53
C GLY A 148 7.00 -2.73 5.41
N PRO A 149 7.52 -3.09 6.58
CA PRO A 149 6.81 -3.94 7.53
C PRO A 149 5.60 -3.20 8.12
N ARG A 150 4.58 -3.97 8.50
CA ARG A 150 3.45 -3.46 9.29
C ARG A 150 3.92 -3.06 10.69
N GLN A 151 3.36 -1.99 11.23
CA GLN A 151 3.58 -1.60 12.62
C GLN A 151 3.11 -2.71 13.55
N ARG A 152 3.96 -3.09 14.51
CA ARG A 152 3.61 -3.99 15.60
C ARG A 152 3.20 -3.21 16.83
N ILE A 153 2.31 -3.80 17.60
CA ILE A 153 2.11 -3.43 19.01
C ILE A 153 2.55 -4.59 19.89
N ALA A 154 3.00 -4.28 21.09
CA ALA A 154 3.22 -5.26 22.15
C ALA A 154 2.28 -5.00 23.32
N ILE A 155 1.84 -6.07 23.97
CA ILE A 155 1.17 -5.99 25.26
C ILE A 155 2.17 -5.52 26.31
N ALA A 156 1.84 -4.42 26.98
CA ALA A 156 2.71 -3.76 27.94
C ALA A 156 2.88 -4.60 29.23
N PRO A 157 3.98 -4.38 29.98
CA PRO A 157 4.19 -5.08 31.24
C PRO A 157 3.04 -4.90 32.21
N ARG A 158 2.68 -5.98 32.93
CA ARG A 158 1.58 -6.01 33.92
C ARG A 158 0.16 -5.83 33.34
N ALA A 159 -0.01 -5.79 32.02
CA ALA A 159 -1.34 -5.91 31.41
C ALA A 159 -1.86 -7.35 31.55
N ALA A 160 -3.13 -7.52 31.89
CA ALA A 160 -3.74 -8.83 32.12
C ALA A 160 -5.21 -8.85 31.68
N GLY A 161 -5.73 -10.04 31.37
CA GLY A 161 -7.13 -10.22 30.99
C GLY A 161 -7.48 -9.73 29.58
N LEU A 162 -6.48 -9.50 28.73
CA LEU A 162 -6.70 -9.11 27.34
C LEU A 162 -6.98 -10.35 26.47
N SER A 163 -7.88 -10.19 25.51
CA SER A 163 -8.13 -11.22 24.50
C SER A 163 -8.43 -10.60 23.14
N LEU A 164 -7.91 -11.23 22.09
CA LEU A 164 -8.22 -10.92 20.71
C LEU A 164 -9.51 -11.66 20.33
N SER A 165 -10.55 -10.92 19.94
CA SER A 165 -11.79 -11.49 19.40
C SER A 165 -11.59 -11.78 17.92
N VAL A 166 -11.53 -13.05 17.52
CA VAL A 166 -11.17 -13.48 16.16
C VAL A 166 -12.36 -13.35 15.21
N ASP A 167 -12.13 -12.90 13.96
CA ASP A 167 -13.19 -12.62 12.98
C ASP A 167 -14.05 -13.85 12.61
N GLY A 168 -13.46 -15.05 12.71
CA GLY A 168 -14.14 -16.35 12.51
C GLY A 168 -14.89 -16.89 13.73
N GLY A 169 -14.95 -16.12 14.81
CA GLY A 169 -15.50 -16.54 16.11
C GLY A 169 -14.44 -17.10 17.07
N GLY A 170 -14.74 -17.01 18.36
CA GLY A 170 -13.81 -17.37 19.43
C GLY A 170 -12.90 -16.21 19.87
N SER A 171 -12.03 -16.49 20.84
CA SER A 171 -11.07 -15.53 21.36
C SER A 171 -9.73 -16.18 21.68
N VAL A 172 -8.66 -15.37 21.58
CA VAL A 172 -7.29 -15.76 21.92
C VAL A 172 -6.85 -14.90 23.10
N ALA A 173 -6.49 -15.52 24.22
CA ALA A 173 -5.94 -14.79 25.36
C ALA A 173 -4.56 -14.22 25.01
N LEU A 174 -4.30 -12.98 25.41
CA LEU A 174 -3.03 -12.29 25.17
C LEU A 174 -2.29 -12.10 26.50
N ALA A 175 -0.99 -12.36 26.49
CA ALA A 175 -0.10 -12.21 27.63
C ALA A 175 0.87 -11.04 27.44
N GLU A 176 1.53 -10.65 28.53
CA GLU A 176 2.62 -9.67 28.50
C GLU A 176 3.68 -10.05 27.45
N GLY A 177 4.08 -9.08 26.63
CA GLY A 177 5.09 -9.29 25.59
C GLY A 177 4.58 -9.94 24.31
N ASP A 178 3.32 -10.38 24.25
CA ASP A 178 2.71 -10.77 22.96
C ASP A 178 2.71 -9.58 22.02
N GLU A 179 3.09 -9.84 20.78
CA GLU A 179 3.17 -8.84 19.72
C GLU A 179 2.23 -9.19 18.58
N LEU A 180 1.55 -8.17 18.07
CA LEU A 180 0.56 -8.29 17.00
C LEU A 180 0.76 -7.20 15.96
N PHE A 181 0.47 -7.51 14.70
CA PHE A 181 0.54 -6.55 13.60
C PHE A 181 -0.74 -5.71 13.53
N MET A 182 -0.59 -4.40 13.34
CA MET A 182 -1.72 -3.51 13.09
C MET A 182 -2.25 -3.72 11.66
N ARG A 183 -3.53 -4.09 11.55
CA ARG A 183 -4.23 -4.28 10.27
C ARG A 183 -4.94 -3.01 9.80
N ALA A 184 -5.28 -2.12 10.73
CA ALA A 184 -5.91 -0.85 10.45
C ALA A 184 -5.53 0.20 11.52
N PRO A 185 -5.74 1.50 11.24
CA PRO A 185 -5.59 2.56 12.26
C PRO A 185 -6.40 2.26 13.52
N ALA A 186 -5.79 2.52 14.68
CA ALA A 186 -6.49 2.39 15.96
C ALA A 186 -7.56 3.48 16.10
N VAL A 187 -8.65 3.15 16.79
CA VAL A 187 -9.69 4.10 17.18
C VAL A 187 -9.75 4.25 18.69
N ARG A 188 -10.05 5.46 19.17
CA ARG A 188 -10.35 5.70 20.59
C ARG A 188 -11.82 5.45 20.86
N LEU A 189 -12.12 4.80 21.96
CA LEU A 189 -13.50 4.64 22.42
C LEU A 189 -13.86 5.72 23.43
N PHE A 190 -14.98 6.39 23.19
CA PHE A 190 -15.69 7.21 24.17
C PHE A 190 -17.01 6.51 24.52
N GLY A 191 -17.02 5.75 25.61
CA GLY A 191 -18.06 4.75 25.83
C GLY A 191 -18.00 3.67 24.76
N SER A 192 -19.06 3.49 23.98
CA SER A 192 -19.12 2.57 22.83
C SER A 192 -18.81 3.23 21.48
N THR A 193 -18.63 4.56 21.44
CA THR A 193 -18.47 5.30 20.19
C THR A 193 -16.99 5.33 19.76
N PRO A 194 -16.64 4.76 18.59
CA PRO A 194 -15.29 4.82 18.06
C PRO A 194 -15.00 6.18 17.39
N VAL A 195 -13.83 6.74 17.69
CA VAL A 195 -13.31 7.97 17.08
C VAL A 195 -11.95 7.68 16.46
N ALA A 196 -11.79 8.03 15.18
CA ALA A 196 -10.54 7.84 14.45
C ALA A 196 -9.40 8.69 15.03
N LEU A 197 -8.18 8.14 15.03
CA LEU A 197 -6.98 8.82 15.51
C LEU A 197 -5.99 9.00 14.36
N SER A 198 -5.39 10.19 14.23
CA SER A 198 -4.16 10.34 13.44
C SER A 198 -3.02 9.53 14.08
N ALA A 199 -1.99 9.19 13.31
CA ALA A 199 -0.87 8.39 13.81
C ALA A 199 -0.18 9.00 15.02
N GLU A 200 0.07 10.31 14.97
CA GLU A 200 0.62 11.07 16.09
C GLU A 200 -0.28 11.00 17.34
N ASN A 201 -1.58 11.24 17.16
CA ASN A 201 -2.54 11.19 18.28
C ASN A 201 -2.65 9.79 18.88
N PHE A 202 -2.57 8.74 18.07
CA PHE A 202 -2.51 7.35 18.54
C PHE A 202 -1.27 7.10 19.39
N ALA A 203 -0.08 7.43 18.89
CA ALA A 203 1.14 7.28 19.65
C ALA A 203 1.10 8.06 20.98
N ALA A 204 0.54 9.27 20.97
CA ALA A 204 0.36 10.09 22.17
C ALA A 204 -0.68 9.52 23.17
N GLN A 205 -1.52 8.55 22.77
CA GLN A 205 -2.45 7.87 23.69
C GLN A 205 -1.84 6.63 24.37
N LEU A 206 -0.75 6.08 23.85
CA LEU A 206 -0.06 4.96 24.49
C LEU A 206 0.49 5.38 25.86
N GLY A 207 0.50 4.46 26.82
CA GLY A 207 0.85 4.73 28.22
C GLY A 207 -0.27 5.33 29.08
N LYS A 208 -1.40 5.80 28.49
CA LYS A 208 -2.48 6.45 29.26
C LYS A 208 -3.55 5.46 29.72
N ALA A 209 -3.71 5.32 31.03
CA ALA A 209 -4.68 4.40 31.63
C ALA A 209 -6.15 4.84 31.48
N SER A 210 -6.41 6.13 31.29
CA SER A 210 -7.75 6.69 31.09
C SER A 210 -8.27 6.58 29.66
N VAL A 211 -7.44 6.09 28.73
CA VAL A 211 -7.80 5.98 27.32
C VAL A 211 -8.06 4.52 26.99
N VAL A 212 -9.19 4.26 26.32
CA VAL A 212 -9.52 2.94 25.77
C VAL A 212 -9.40 3.00 24.25
N LEU A 213 -8.68 2.04 23.69
CA LEU A 213 -8.41 1.90 22.26
C LEU A 213 -9.03 0.60 21.75
N ARG A 214 -9.51 0.64 20.50
CA ARG A 214 -9.91 -0.56 19.74
C ARG A 214 -9.02 -0.67 18.52
N LEU A 215 -8.42 -1.85 18.33
CA LEU A 215 -7.46 -2.13 17.27
C LEU A 215 -7.88 -3.38 16.49
N ALA A 216 -7.78 -3.32 15.17
CA ALA A 216 -7.80 -4.50 14.31
C ALA A 216 -6.37 -5.02 14.18
N LEU A 217 -6.15 -6.27 14.61
CA LEU A 217 -4.82 -6.86 14.77
C LEU A 217 -4.74 -8.23 14.11
N GLU A 218 -3.51 -8.64 13.79
CA GLU A 218 -3.15 -9.99 13.37
C GLU A 218 -2.08 -10.55 14.29
N ASP A 219 -2.29 -11.76 14.81
CA ASP A 219 -1.32 -12.43 15.67
C ASP A 219 -0.24 -13.19 14.88
N ARG A 220 0.70 -13.83 15.61
CA ARG A 220 1.81 -14.58 15.03
C ARG A 220 1.39 -15.79 14.17
N ASP A 221 0.16 -16.28 14.35
CA ASP A 221 -0.38 -17.45 13.67
C ASP A 221 -1.28 -17.03 12.48
N GLY A 222 -1.31 -15.73 12.15
CA GLY A 222 -2.10 -15.16 11.06
C GLY A 222 -3.58 -14.98 11.39
N ARG A 223 -3.99 -15.12 12.66
CA ARG A 223 -5.38 -14.93 13.06
C ARG A 223 -5.68 -13.45 13.17
N THR A 224 -6.72 -12.99 12.48
CA THR A 224 -7.18 -11.60 12.52
C THR A 224 -8.33 -11.42 13.50
N GLY A 225 -8.36 -10.26 14.15
CA GLY A 225 -9.44 -9.94 15.07
C GLY A 225 -9.37 -8.54 15.66
N MET A 226 -10.27 -8.29 16.60
CA MET A 226 -10.39 -7.03 17.32
C MET A 226 -9.90 -7.16 18.76
N LEU A 227 -9.06 -6.23 19.18
CA LEU A 227 -8.64 -6.05 20.58
C LEU A 227 -9.18 -4.73 21.11
N THR A 228 -9.75 -4.74 22.31
CA THR A 228 -10.05 -3.53 23.09
C THR A 228 -9.15 -3.53 24.32
N ALA A 229 -8.35 -2.49 24.49
CA ALA A 229 -7.37 -2.37 25.58
C ALA A 229 -7.17 -0.92 25.99
N LYS A 230 -6.64 -0.67 27.20
CA LYS A 230 -6.26 0.68 27.63
C LYS A 230 -4.96 1.10 26.95
N GLY A 231 -4.78 2.41 26.77
CA GLY A 231 -3.54 2.97 26.24
C GLY A 231 -2.31 2.56 27.06
N SER A 232 -2.45 2.43 28.39
CA SER A 232 -1.38 1.96 29.29
C SER A 232 -1.02 0.47 29.15
N GLU A 233 -1.87 -0.32 28.49
CA GLU A 233 -1.67 -1.76 28.31
C GLU A 233 -0.98 -2.09 26.99
N LEU A 234 -0.64 -1.07 26.19
CA LEU A 234 -0.08 -1.21 24.85
C LEU A 234 1.19 -0.36 24.70
N ARG A 235 2.14 -0.86 23.92
CA ARG A 235 3.31 -0.11 23.43
C ARG A 235 3.56 -0.42 21.96
N LEU A 236 4.25 0.47 21.25
CA LEU A 236 4.78 0.14 19.93
C LEU A 236 5.90 -0.90 20.07
N ALA A 237 6.02 -1.75 19.06
CA ALA A 237 7.13 -2.68 18.92
C ALA A 237 7.74 -2.54 17.52
N ASP A 238 9.05 -2.68 17.44
CA ASP A 238 9.81 -2.56 16.20
C ASP A 238 9.62 -3.82 15.34
N SER A 239 9.78 -3.68 14.03
CA SER A 239 9.76 -4.85 13.14
C SER A 239 10.94 -5.78 13.39
N ARG A 240 10.75 -7.04 13.01
CA ARG A 240 11.78 -8.07 13.00
C ARG A 240 12.32 -8.25 11.60
N LYS A 241 13.55 -8.76 11.51
CA LYS A 241 14.25 -8.99 10.23
C LYS A 241 13.44 -9.84 9.23
N ASP A 242 12.67 -10.80 9.74
CA ASP A 242 11.91 -11.77 8.93
C ASP A 242 10.43 -11.36 8.76
N ASP A 243 10.03 -10.17 9.23
CA ASP A 243 8.67 -9.67 9.03
C ASP A 243 8.45 -9.40 7.53
N ALA A 244 7.40 -10.00 6.97
CA ALA A 244 7.06 -9.83 5.57
C ALA A 244 6.67 -8.36 5.29
N PRO A 245 7.28 -7.71 4.29
CA PRO A 245 6.89 -6.36 3.92
C PRO A 245 5.49 -6.37 3.29
N VAL A 246 4.74 -5.31 3.54
CA VAL A 246 3.55 -4.96 2.77
C VAL A 246 3.84 -3.76 1.89
N SER A 247 3.02 -3.58 0.87
CA SER A 247 3.21 -2.53 -0.12
C SER A 247 1.89 -2.10 -0.73
N GLU A 248 1.83 -0.84 -1.15
CA GLU A 248 0.69 -0.26 -1.86
C GLU A 248 1.16 0.87 -2.78
N ILE A 249 0.35 1.18 -3.79
CA ILE A 249 0.48 2.40 -4.59
C ILE A 249 -0.53 3.41 -4.07
N ALA A 250 -0.05 4.58 -3.67
CA ALA A 250 -0.90 5.72 -3.33
C ALA A 250 -0.71 6.82 -4.37
N PHE A 251 -1.71 7.68 -4.53
CA PHE A 251 -1.65 8.82 -5.42
C PHE A 251 -1.65 10.10 -4.60
N ILE A 252 -0.78 11.05 -4.94
CA ILE A 252 -0.85 12.41 -4.40
C ILE A 252 -2.20 13.01 -4.84
N GLY A 253 -2.86 13.74 -3.95
CA GLY A 253 -4.10 14.44 -4.27
C GLY A 253 -3.94 15.37 -5.48
N THR A 254 -5.07 15.80 -6.06
CA THR A 254 -5.09 16.75 -7.19
C THR A 254 -5.74 18.08 -6.85
N ILE A 255 -6.31 18.20 -5.64
CA ILE A 255 -7.07 19.36 -5.17
C ILE A 255 -6.56 19.79 -3.79
N ASN A 256 -6.90 21.03 -3.40
CA ASN A 256 -6.63 21.60 -2.07
C ASN A 256 -5.13 21.61 -1.68
N ASP A 257 -4.27 22.06 -2.59
CA ASP A 257 -2.82 22.17 -2.38
C ASP A 257 -2.20 20.90 -1.77
N PRO A 258 -2.23 19.78 -2.50
CA PRO A 258 -1.87 18.46 -2.00
C PRO A 258 -0.37 18.31 -1.71
N ILE A 259 0.44 19.30 -2.09
CA ILE A 259 1.88 19.36 -1.86
C ILE A 259 2.18 20.74 -1.27
N ILE A 260 2.62 20.76 -0.01
CA ILE A 260 3.03 21.97 0.68
C ILE A 260 4.53 21.85 0.98
N LEU A 261 5.30 22.83 0.53
CA LEU A 261 6.73 22.92 0.79
C LEU A 261 6.97 23.93 1.90
N ASP A 262 7.58 23.51 3.00
CA ASP A 262 8.14 24.45 3.97
C ASP A 262 9.64 24.69 3.66
N ARG A 263 10.39 25.22 4.64
CA ARG A 263 11.83 25.47 4.50
C ARG A 263 12.64 24.19 4.28
N ASP A 264 12.28 23.11 4.97
CA ASP A 264 13.10 21.90 5.14
C ASP A 264 12.37 20.61 4.75
N HIS A 265 11.05 20.62 4.60
CA HIS A 265 10.18 19.47 4.42
C HIS A 265 9.19 19.62 3.26
N THR A 266 8.66 18.47 2.84
CA THR A 266 7.51 18.37 1.93
C THR A 266 6.36 17.67 2.65
N HIS A 267 5.19 18.31 2.69
CA HIS A 267 3.96 17.71 3.18
C HIS A 267 3.09 17.28 2.01
N LEU A 268 2.66 16.03 2.04
CA LEU A 268 1.83 15.40 1.03
C LEU A 268 0.44 15.09 1.61
N LYS A 269 -0.59 15.43 0.85
CA LYS A 269 -1.94 14.93 0.99
C LYS A 269 -2.21 13.90 -0.09
N LEU A 270 -2.53 12.67 0.31
CA LEU A 270 -2.89 11.59 -0.60
C LEU A 270 -4.36 11.72 -1.05
N LYS A 271 -4.67 11.16 -2.23
CA LYS A 271 -6.02 11.07 -2.79
C LYS A 271 -6.95 10.21 -1.93
N ALA A 272 -6.40 9.19 -1.28
CA ALA A 272 -7.08 8.28 -0.36
C ALA A 272 -6.15 7.93 0.82
N PRO A 273 -6.69 7.59 2.00
CA PRO A 273 -5.87 7.13 3.11
C PRO A 273 -5.17 5.82 2.76
N LEU A 274 -3.94 5.65 3.27
CA LEU A 274 -3.20 4.40 3.17
C LEU A 274 -4.02 3.24 3.76
N GLN A 275 -3.97 2.10 3.08
CA GLN A 275 -4.62 0.86 3.50
C GLN A 275 -3.81 0.14 4.58
N GLN A 276 -2.48 0.35 4.60
CA GLN A 276 -1.60 -0.27 5.58
C GLN A 276 -1.21 0.69 6.71
N VAL A 277 -0.76 0.09 7.82
CA VAL A 277 -0.14 0.80 8.95
C VAL A 277 1.32 0.44 8.96
N TYR A 278 2.19 1.33 8.46
CA TYR A 278 3.62 1.06 8.33
C TYR A 278 4.37 1.43 9.60
N GLU A 279 5.38 0.63 9.92
CA GLU A 279 6.43 1.07 10.83
C GLU A 279 7.25 2.17 10.15
N ARG A 280 7.34 3.33 10.81
CA ARG A 280 8.00 4.52 10.24
C ARG A 280 9.47 4.30 9.91
N ALA A 281 10.22 3.64 10.80
CA ALA A 281 11.67 3.50 10.68
C ALA A 281 12.09 2.65 9.47
N ALA A 282 11.24 1.70 9.06
CA ALA A 282 11.50 0.77 7.96
C ALA A 282 10.71 1.08 6.68
N LEU A 283 9.86 2.12 6.68
CA LEU A 283 9.08 2.54 5.53
C LEU A 283 9.98 3.12 4.43
N ARG A 284 9.79 2.62 3.21
CA ARG A 284 10.34 3.18 1.98
C ARG A 284 9.23 3.79 1.13
N ILE A 285 9.47 4.99 0.63
CA ILE A 285 8.59 5.69 -0.32
C ILE A 285 9.38 5.94 -1.60
N ASN A 286 8.84 5.47 -2.72
CA ASN A 286 9.40 5.65 -4.06
C ASN A 286 8.44 6.50 -4.89
N ALA A 287 8.90 7.66 -5.38
CA ALA A 287 8.11 8.54 -6.25
C ALA A 287 8.43 8.36 -7.74
N ASN A 288 9.42 7.53 -8.07
CA ASN A 288 9.80 7.15 -9.42
C ASN A 288 8.99 5.95 -9.93
N VAL A 289 7.66 6.03 -9.82
CA VAL A 289 6.73 4.95 -10.20
C VAL A 289 6.34 5.10 -11.67
N ALA A 290 6.35 3.99 -12.41
CA ALA A 290 5.93 3.94 -13.80
C ALA A 290 4.96 2.76 -14.02
N PRO A 291 3.97 2.89 -14.91
CA PRO A 291 3.10 1.78 -15.28
C PRO A 291 3.91 0.69 -16.00
N ALA A 292 3.50 -0.57 -15.82
CA ALA A 292 4.08 -1.71 -16.49
C ALA A 292 2.97 -2.60 -17.04
N THR A 293 3.10 -2.99 -18.30
CA THR A 293 2.18 -3.91 -18.98
C THR A 293 2.94 -5.13 -19.50
N HIS A 294 2.25 -6.26 -19.60
CA HIS A 294 2.81 -7.50 -20.12
C HIS A 294 3.21 -7.37 -21.61
N GLY A 295 4.07 -8.30 -22.05
CA GLY A 295 4.48 -8.45 -23.44
C GLY A 295 5.85 -7.85 -23.76
N GLU A 296 6.45 -8.36 -24.83
CA GLU A 296 7.72 -7.87 -25.40
C GLU A 296 7.41 -6.89 -26.54
N THR A 297 8.11 -5.75 -26.59
CA THR A 297 7.94 -4.79 -27.69
C THR A 297 8.52 -5.35 -28.99
N VAL A 298 7.72 -5.34 -30.05
CA VAL A 298 8.12 -5.65 -31.42
C VAL A 298 7.99 -4.40 -32.27
N GLU A 299 9.05 -4.06 -32.99
CA GLU A 299 9.05 -3.03 -34.03
C GLU A 299 9.45 -3.68 -35.36
N ALA A 300 8.62 -3.51 -36.40
CA ALA A 300 8.84 -4.18 -37.68
C ALA A 300 8.32 -3.37 -38.86
N ILE A 301 8.89 -3.62 -40.04
CA ILE A 301 8.32 -3.21 -41.32
C ILE A 301 7.36 -4.30 -41.75
N LEU A 302 6.10 -3.93 -41.95
CA LEU A 302 5.02 -4.84 -42.31
C LEU A 302 4.95 -5.08 -43.83
N GLY A 303 5.32 -4.08 -44.63
CA GLY A 303 5.36 -4.21 -46.08
C GLY A 303 5.33 -2.88 -46.83
N SER A 304 4.96 -2.97 -48.11
CA SER A 304 4.83 -1.87 -49.06
C SER A 304 3.38 -1.72 -49.48
N GLY A 305 2.81 -0.53 -49.36
CA GLY A 305 1.46 -0.24 -49.85
C GLY A 305 1.43 -0.05 -51.37
N ASP A 306 0.31 -0.39 -52.00
CA ASP A 306 0.00 -0.07 -53.40
C ASP A 306 -1.37 0.63 -53.53
N GLY A 307 -1.39 1.93 -53.85
CA GLY A 307 -2.64 2.70 -54.00
C GLY A 307 -3.58 2.23 -55.10
N ARG A 308 -3.14 1.31 -55.97
CA ARG A 308 -3.99 0.67 -56.98
C ARG A 308 -4.81 -0.50 -56.42
N VAL A 309 -4.41 -1.08 -55.29
CA VAL A 309 -5.00 -2.30 -54.74
C VAL A 309 -5.90 -1.96 -53.55
N ALA A 310 -7.18 -2.32 -53.65
CA ALA A 310 -8.15 -2.23 -52.57
C ALA A 310 -7.99 -3.40 -51.57
N ASN A 311 -8.44 -3.21 -50.32
CA ASN A 311 -8.53 -4.29 -49.33
C ASN A 311 -7.20 -5.03 -49.09
N GLN A 312 -6.08 -4.30 -49.13
CA GLN A 312 -4.77 -4.88 -48.89
C GLN A 312 -4.67 -5.44 -47.47
N ARG A 313 -4.03 -6.61 -47.35
CA ARG A 313 -3.90 -7.35 -46.10
C ARG A 313 -2.44 -7.63 -45.79
N PHE A 314 -2.09 -7.50 -44.52
CA PHE A 314 -0.76 -7.82 -44.03
C PHE A 314 -0.82 -8.52 -42.67
N ALA A 315 -0.12 -9.64 -42.53
CA ALA A 315 -0.04 -10.39 -41.27
C ALA A 315 1.09 -9.84 -40.39
N LEU A 316 0.84 -9.71 -39.08
CA LEU A 316 1.90 -9.39 -38.13
C LEU A 316 2.92 -10.54 -38.07
N GLY A 317 4.21 -10.18 -38.01
CA GLY A 317 5.29 -11.16 -38.04
C GLY A 317 5.44 -12.00 -36.75
N GLN A 318 4.82 -11.57 -35.63
CA GLN A 318 4.87 -12.28 -34.35
C GLN A 318 3.48 -12.28 -33.70
N ALA A 319 3.18 -13.38 -33.01
CA ALA A 319 1.92 -13.62 -32.32
C ALA A 319 2.21 -14.16 -30.90
N PRO A 320 1.27 -14.07 -29.95
CA PRO A 320 0.00 -13.33 -30.06
C PRO A 320 0.20 -11.82 -29.87
N LEU A 321 -0.66 -11.00 -30.49
CA LEU A 321 -0.77 -9.56 -30.21
C LEU A 321 -1.29 -9.34 -28.78
N THR A 322 -0.60 -8.53 -27.99
CA THR A 322 -1.05 -8.18 -26.64
C THR A 322 -2.17 -7.15 -26.69
N PHE A 323 -3.18 -7.37 -25.85
CA PHE A 323 -4.23 -6.40 -25.53
C PHE A 323 -4.08 -5.93 -24.10
N VAL A 324 -4.41 -4.66 -23.83
CA VAL A 324 -4.45 -4.07 -22.49
C VAL A 324 -5.90 -3.72 -22.13
N SER A 325 -6.19 -3.67 -20.83
CA SER A 325 -7.51 -3.24 -20.34
C SER A 325 -7.84 -1.84 -20.84
N ALA A 326 -9.07 -1.62 -21.30
CA ALA A 326 -9.50 -0.33 -21.83
C ALA A 326 -11.00 -0.10 -21.62
N ASN A 327 -11.40 1.16 -21.52
CA ASN A 327 -12.80 1.58 -21.52
C ASN A 327 -13.40 1.45 -22.94
N THR A 328 -13.68 0.21 -23.34
CA THR A 328 -14.35 -0.17 -24.59
C THR A 328 -15.43 -1.21 -24.30
N THR A 329 -16.28 -1.52 -25.27
CA THR A 329 -17.36 -2.53 -25.10
C THR A 329 -16.83 -3.94 -24.87
N SER A 330 -15.62 -4.24 -25.35
CA SER A 330 -14.93 -5.52 -25.11
C SER A 330 -14.00 -5.50 -23.89
N GLY A 331 -13.80 -4.34 -23.27
CA GLY A 331 -12.89 -4.15 -22.14
C GLY A 331 -11.41 -4.21 -22.45
N ARG A 332 -11.05 -4.20 -23.74
CA ARG A 332 -9.65 -4.30 -24.18
C ARG A 332 -9.35 -3.39 -25.36
N ALA A 333 -8.09 -3.01 -25.48
CA ALA A 333 -7.52 -2.32 -26.64
C ALA A 333 -6.23 -3.01 -27.07
N SER A 334 -6.04 -3.11 -28.38
CA SER A 334 -4.82 -3.65 -28.98
C SER A 334 -3.64 -2.69 -28.73
N THR A 335 -2.44 -3.25 -28.57
CA THR A 335 -1.20 -2.47 -28.45
C THR A 335 -0.60 -2.07 -29.81
N LEU A 336 -1.30 -2.36 -30.91
CA LEU A 336 -0.81 -2.13 -32.27
C LEU A 336 -0.85 -0.65 -32.64
N GLU A 337 0.34 -0.07 -32.79
CA GLU A 337 0.56 1.18 -33.49
C GLU A 337 0.98 0.88 -34.93
N LEU A 338 0.21 1.37 -35.91
CA LEU A 338 0.53 1.23 -37.32
C LEU A 338 0.75 2.59 -37.98
N ARG A 339 1.88 2.73 -38.66
CA ARG A 339 2.24 3.94 -39.40
C ARG A 339 2.45 3.66 -40.88
N VAL A 340 1.86 4.49 -41.73
CA VAL A 340 2.10 4.50 -43.18
C VAL A 340 2.75 5.82 -43.57
N ASN A 341 3.95 5.78 -44.16
CA ASN A 341 4.75 6.97 -44.41
C ASN A 341 4.92 7.86 -43.14
N ASP A 342 5.24 7.26 -41.99
CA ASP A 342 5.34 7.91 -40.67
C ASP A 342 4.03 8.46 -40.08
N VAL A 343 2.91 8.39 -40.82
CA VAL A 343 1.60 8.85 -40.34
C VAL A 343 0.90 7.72 -39.59
N LEU A 344 0.44 7.98 -38.36
CA LEU A 344 -0.35 7.03 -37.56
C LEU A 344 -1.72 6.79 -38.21
N TRP A 345 -2.08 5.52 -38.34
CA TRP A 345 -3.42 5.08 -38.71
C TRP A 345 -4.14 4.55 -37.48
N SER A 346 -5.47 4.64 -37.47
CA SER A 346 -6.28 4.23 -36.31
C SER A 346 -6.92 2.87 -36.54
N GLU A 347 -6.83 1.99 -35.55
CA GLU A 347 -7.57 0.72 -35.55
C GLU A 347 -9.06 0.98 -35.33
N VAL A 348 -9.92 0.31 -36.10
CA VAL A 348 -11.38 0.34 -35.97
C VAL A 348 -11.95 -1.08 -35.90
N PRO A 349 -13.10 -1.30 -35.22
CA PRO A 349 -13.72 -2.63 -35.16
C PRO A 349 -14.17 -3.15 -36.52
N THR A 350 -14.57 -2.25 -37.41
CA THR A 350 -14.92 -2.57 -38.80
C THR A 350 -14.62 -1.38 -39.69
N LEU A 351 -14.20 -1.65 -40.93
CA LEU A 351 -14.09 -0.62 -41.97
C LEU A 351 -15.45 -0.11 -42.46
N HIS A 352 -16.53 -0.84 -42.20
CA HIS A 352 -17.86 -0.47 -42.67
C HIS A 352 -18.23 0.96 -42.23
N ALA A 353 -18.75 1.75 -43.18
CA ALA A 353 -19.09 3.17 -42.99
C ALA A 353 -17.92 4.11 -42.62
N ALA A 354 -16.67 3.66 -42.65
CA ALA A 354 -15.52 4.55 -42.54
C ALA A 354 -15.44 5.48 -43.77
N ALA A 355 -15.08 6.75 -43.57
CA ALA A 355 -14.98 7.70 -44.67
C ALA A 355 -13.93 7.25 -45.72
N PRO A 356 -14.14 7.52 -47.02
CA PRO A 356 -13.23 7.13 -48.11
C PRO A 356 -11.76 7.51 -47.94
N ASP A 357 -11.48 8.58 -47.20
CA ASP A 357 -10.14 9.11 -46.93
C ASP A 357 -9.67 8.87 -45.47
N ALA A 358 -10.47 8.15 -44.67
CA ALA A 358 -10.15 7.83 -43.29
C ALA A 358 -8.93 6.89 -43.22
N ARG A 359 -7.90 7.31 -42.50
CA ARG A 359 -6.68 6.51 -42.25
C ARG A 359 -6.93 5.48 -41.15
N VAL A 360 -7.74 4.49 -41.49
CA VAL A 360 -8.16 3.43 -40.57
C VAL A 360 -7.82 2.05 -41.09
N PHE A 361 -7.68 1.10 -40.18
CA PHE A 361 -7.51 -0.30 -40.49
C PHE A 361 -8.33 -1.17 -39.53
N GLU A 362 -8.69 -2.36 -39.97
CA GLU A 362 -9.35 -3.39 -39.17
C GLU A 362 -8.35 -4.52 -38.89
N THR A 363 -8.47 -5.17 -37.74
CA THR A 363 -7.67 -6.36 -37.42
C THR A 363 -8.56 -7.59 -37.28
N THR A 364 -8.02 -8.73 -37.70
CA THR A 364 -8.66 -10.04 -37.54
C THR A 364 -7.65 -11.01 -36.95
N GLN A 365 -8.11 -11.96 -36.13
CA GLN A 365 -7.27 -12.98 -35.51
C GLN A 365 -7.77 -14.37 -35.88
N ASP A 366 -6.85 -15.28 -36.20
CA ASP A 366 -7.15 -16.70 -36.47
C ASP A 366 -7.03 -17.57 -35.20
N ASP A 367 -7.34 -18.87 -35.33
CA ASP A 367 -7.26 -19.85 -34.23
C ASP A 367 -5.83 -20.05 -33.70
N ASP A 368 -4.80 -19.70 -34.49
CA ASP A 368 -3.38 -19.72 -34.10
C ASP A 368 -2.94 -18.40 -33.44
N ALA A 369 -3.89 -17.51 -33.14
CA ALA A 369 -3.67 -16.17 -32.60
C ALA A 369 -2.86 -15.22 -33.50
N ARG A 370 -2.74 -15.50 -34.82
CA ARG A 370 -2.08 -14.59 -35.77
C ARG A 370 -3.02 -13.46 -36.15
N THR A 371 -2.50 -12.23 -36.07
CA THR A 371 -3.26 -11.02 -36.42
C THR A 371 -2.99 -10.60 -37.86
N THR A 372 -4.05 -10.38 -38.64
CA THR A 372 -4.01 -9.79 -39.98
C THR A 372 -4.66 -8.41 -39.99
N VAL A 373 -3.94 -7.42 -40.50
CA VAL A 373 -4.41 -6.05 -40.72
C VAL A 373 -5.06 -5.95 -42.10
N LEU A 374 -6.25 -5.36 -42.17
CA LEU A 374 -6.99 -5.05 -43.39
C LEU A 374 -7.12 -3.52 -43.55
N PHE A 375 -6.79 -3.03 -44.74
CA PHE A 375 -6.93 -1.62 -45.11
C PHE A 375 -8.14 -1.38 -46.01
N GLY A 376 -8.57 -0.11 -46.09
CA GLY A 376 -9.73 0.29 -46.87
C GLY A 376 -9.61 0.11 -48.39
N ASP A 377 -10.75 0.16 -49.05
CA ASP A 377 -10.89 0.06 -50.49
C ASP A 377 -11.08 1.41 -51.20
N GLY A 378 -11.00 2.51 -50.46
CA GLY A 378 -11.22 3.87 -50.96
C GLY A 378 -12.70 4.29 -51.04
N ALA A 379 -13.63 3.43 -50.64
CA ALA A 379 -15.02 3.77 -50.36
C ALA A 379 -15.29 3.64 -48.86
N GLU A 380 -14.85 2.54 -48.25
CA GLU A 380 -14.89 2.27 -46.82
C GLU A 380 -13.45 2.27 -46.27
N GLY A 381 -13.00 3.45 -45.85
CA GLY A 381 -11.62 3.70 -45.44
C GLY A 381 -10.65 3.96 -46.59
N ALA A 382 -9.53 4.62 -46.28
CA ALA A 382 -8.51 4.98 -47.25
C ALA A 382 -7.75 3.76 -47.78
N ARG A 383 -7.47 3.77 -49.09
CA ARG A 383 -6.44 2.90 -49.68
C ARG A 383 -5.07 3.30 -49.17
N LEU A 384 -4.17 2.33 -49.08
CA LEU A 384 -2.76 2.61 -48.79
C LEU A 384 -2.13 3.45 -49.90
N PRO A 385 -1.38 4.52 -49.59
CA PRO A 385 -0.53 5.17 -50.59
C PRO A 385 0.57 4.21 -51.08
N SER A 386 0.89 4.28 -52.37
CA SER A 386 2.00 3.53 -52.95
C SER A 386 3.32 3.95 -52.31
N GLY A 387 4.14 2.99 -51.89
CA GLY A 387 5.46 3.25 -51.31
C GLY A 387 6.25 1.97 -51.11
N SER A 388 7.56 2.11 -50.88
CA SER A 388 8.43 0.98 -50.56
C SER A 388 8.67 0.90 -49.06
N THR A 389 8.39 -0.26 -48.44
CA THR A 389 8.61 -0.52 -47.01
C THR A 389 7.97 0.54 -46.10
N ASN A 390 6.85 1.11 -46.55
CA ASN A 390 6.26 2.29 -45.93
C ASN A 390 5.28 1.98 -44.80
N LEU A 391 4.95 0.70 -44.57
CA LEU A 391 4.13 0.26 -43.44
C LEU A 391 5.06 -0.17 -42.30
N ARG A 392 5.02 0.56 -41.19
CA ARG A 392 5.74 0.24 -39.95
C ARG A 392 4.74 -0.04 -38.85
N VAL A 393 5.06 -1.04 -38.03
CA VAL A 393 4.25 -1.39 -36.86
C VAL A 393 5.12 -1.41 -35.61
N ARG A 394 4.50 -1.05 -34.49
CA ARG A 394 5.03 -1.24 -33.15
C ARG A 394 3.90 -1.83 -32.31
N TYR A 395 4.15 -2.96 -31.66
CA TYR A 395 3.15 -3.63 -30.84
C TYR A 395 3.82 -4.46 -29.74
N ARG A 396 3.03 -5.03 -28.84
CA ARG A 396 3.51 -5.96 -27.81
C ARG A 396 3.12 -7.38 -28.22
N LYS A 397 4.04 -8.34 -28.02
CA LYS A 397 3.78 -9.77 -28.19
C LYS A 397 3.74 -10.48 -26.84
N GLY A 398 2.81 -11.40 -26.68
CA GLY A 398 2.59 -12.15 -25.43
C GLY A 398 1.23 -11.81 -24.81
N LEU A 399 0.61 -12.82 -24.21
CA LEU A 399 -0.71 -12.73 -23.59
C LEU A 399 -0.75 -13.73 -22.43
N GLY A 400 -1.81 -13.71 -21.63
CA GLY A 400 -2.11 -14.80 -20.74
C GLY A 400 -1.96 -14.50 -19.26
N ALA A 401 -2.39 -15.48 -18.47
CA ALA A 401 -2.27 -15.48 -17.03
C ALA A 401 -0.81 -15.53 -16.57
N ALA A 402 0.13 -15.91 -17.44
CA ALA A 402 1.57 -15.83 -17.19
C ALA A 402 2.07 -14.40 -16.89
N GLY A 403 1.32 -13.38 -17.32
CA GLY A 403 1.57 -11.98 -16.97
C GLY A 403 1.17 -11.60 -15.53
N ASN A 404 0.38 -12.43 -14.85
CA ASN A 404 -0.06 -12.19 -13.47
C ASN A 404 1.06 -12.59 -12.49
N LEU A 405 1.87 -11.60 -12.12
CA LEU A 405 3.03 -11.80 -11.27
C LEU A 405 2.77 -11.23 -9.88
N ALA A 406 3.18 -11.97 -8.84
CA ALA A 406 3.15 -11.46 -7.48
C ALA A 406 4.00 -10.19 -7.31
N ALA A 407 3.74 -9.42 -6.26
CA ALA A 407 4.60 -8.31 -5.85
C ALA A 407 6.07 -8.79 -5.69
N GLY A 408 7.02 -7.93 -6.03
CA GLY A 408 8.45 -8.23 -5.89
C GLY A 408 9.05 -9.17 -6.95
N LYS A 409 8.30 -9.55 -8.00
CA LYS A 409 8.77 -10.47 -9.05
C LYS A 409 9.36 -9.78 -10.28
N LEU A 410 8.92 -8.56 -10.59
CA LEU A 410 9.43 -7.76 -11.70
C LEU A 410 10.66 -6.96 -11.26
N THR A 411 11.82 -7.63 -11.21
CA THR A 411 13.08 -7.04 -10.68
C THR A 411 14.18 -6.84 -11.72
N THR A 412 14.03 -7.43 -12.91
CA THR A 412 15.07 -7.42 -13.93
C THR A 412 14.93 -6.20 -14.86
N LEU A 413 15.98 -5.40 -14.91
CA LEU A 413 16.10 -4.28 -15.85
C LEU A 413 16.70 -4.76 -17.17
N LEU A 414 15.93 -4.67 -18.26
CA LEU A 414 16.41 -4.99 -19.62
C LEU A 414 17.35 -3.91 -20.16
N SER A 415 17.10 -2.66 -19.81
CA SER A 415 18.00 -1.52 -20.03
C SER A 415 18.26 -0.84 -18.69
N ARG A 416 19.44 -0.21 -18.56
CA ARG A 416 19.83 0.49 -17.32
C ARG A 416 20.03 1.98 -17.61
N PRO A 417 18.96 2.78 -17.57
CA PRO A 417 19.08 4.23 -17.62
C PRO A 417 20.03 4.75 -16.54
N LEU A 418 20.70 5.87 -16.82
CA LEU A 418 21.63 6.48 -15.87
C LEU A 418 20.91 6.80 -14.55
N GLY A 419 21.50 6.41 -13.43
CA GLY A 419 20.94 6.64 -12.08
C GLY A 419 19.93 5.59 -11.60
N VAL A 420 19.52 4.63 -12.44
CA VAL A 420 18.61 3.55 -12.04
C VAL A 420 19.41 2.31 -11.62
N THR A 421 19.31 1.94 -10.34
CA THR A 421 20.03 0.78 -9.77
C THR A 421 19.21 -0.51 -9.76
N GLY A 422 17.88 -0.40 -9.80
CA GLY A 422 16.96 -1.53 -9.79
C GLY A 422 15.52 -1.10 -10.07
N ALA A 423 14.67 -2.08 -10.33
CA ALA A 423 13.22 -1.93 -10.38
C ALA A 423 12.58 -3.03 -9.55
N VAL A 424 11.36 -2.79 -9.09
CA VAL A 424 10.52 -3.77 -8.40
C VAL A 424 9.07 -3.38 -8.61
N ASN A 425 8.17 -4.35 -8.76
CA ASN A 425 6.73 -4.10 -8.70
C ASN A 425 6.27 -4.16 -7.23
N PRO A 426 5.86 -3.04 -6.62
CA PRO A 426 5.36 -3.03 -5.24
C PRO A 426 4.01 -3.73 -5.13
N SER A 427 3.19 -3.72 -6.18
CA SER A 427 1.90 -4.41 -6.23
C SER A 427 1.96 -5.57 -7.23
N PRO A 428 1.14 -6.62 -7.06
CA PRO A 428 1.03 -7.68 -8.05
C PRO A 428 0.58 -7.12 -9.42
N ALA A 429 1.12 -7.69 -10.50
CA ALA A 429 0.56 -7.50 -11.83
C ALA A 429 -0.70 -8.37 -11.95
N THR A 430 -1.78 -7.80 -12.46
CA THR A 430 -3.10 -8.44 -12.56
C THR A 430 -3.72 -8.17 -13.94
N GLY A 431 -4.89 -8.76 -14.22
CA GLY A 431 -5.63 -8.56 -15.46
C GLY A 431 -5.17 -9.41 -16.65
N GLY A 432 -4.12 -10.21 -16.50
CA GLY A 432 -3.68 -11.18 -17.52
C GLY A 432 -4.68 -12.32 -17.65
N GLU A 433 -5.13 -12.58 -18.88
CA GLU A 433 -6.09 -13.62 -19.23
C GLU A 433 -5.58 -14.39 -20.46
N ASP A 434 -5.68 -15.73 -20.43
CA ASP A 434 -5.36 -16.58 -21.57
C ASP A 434 -6.35 -16.38 -22.71
N ALA A 435 -5.98 -16.82 -23.92
CA ALA A 435 -6.91 -16.77 -25.04
C ALA A 435 -8.21 -17.51 -24.71
N GLU A 436 -9.34 -16.91 -25.08
CA GLU A 436 -10.66 -17.49 -24.80
C GLU A 436 -10.77 -18.86 -25.46
N THR A 437 -11.24 -19.87 -24.70
CA THR A 437 -11.44 -21.21 -25.24
C THR A 437 -12.69 -21.25 -26.13
N LEU A 438 -12.73 -22.15 -27.12
CA LEU A 438 -13.90 -22.35 -27.98
C LEU A 438 -15.19 -22.62 -27.20
N ALA A 439 -15.11 -23.33 -26.06
CA ALA A 439 -16.28 -23.59 -25.22
C ALA A 439 -16.82 -22.29 -24.60
N ARG A 440 -15.92 -21.46 -24.06
CA ARG A 440 -16.30 -20.17 -23.47
C ARG A 440 -16.80 -19.17 -24.52
N ALA A 441 -16.15 -19.14 -25.68
CA ALA A 441 -16.57 -18.30 -26.81
C ALA A 441 -18.00 -18.62 -27.27
N ARG A 442 -18.43 -19.89 -27.24
CA ARG A 442 -19.82 -20.27 -27.55
C ARG A 442 -20.83 -19.67 -26.58
N ASP A 443 -20.48 -19.55 -25.31
CA ASP A 443 -21.35 -18.97 -24.29
C ASP A 443 -21.31 -17.44 -24.29
N ASN A 444 -20.16 -16.85 -24.63
CA ASN A 444 -19.92 -15.42 -24.54
C ASN A 444 -20.22 -14.65 -25.84
N ALA A 445 -19.99 -15.25 -27.02
CA ALA A 445 -20.20 -14.57 -28.31
C ALA A 445 -21.64 -14.05 -28.52
N PRO A 446 -22.72 -14.75 -28.07
CA PRO A 446 -24.07 -14.20 -28.18
C PRO A 446 -24.30 -12.94 -27.33
N LEU A 447 -23.55 -12.74 -26.25
CA LEU A 447 -23.78 -11.66 -25.29
C LEU A 447 -23.60 -10.27 -25.92
N THR A 448 -22.64 -10.12 -26.84
CA THR A 448 -22.38 -8.85 -27.54
C THR A 448 -23.53 -8.48 -28.48
N VAL A 449 -24.20 -9.47 -29.07
CA VAL A 449 -25.37 -9.27 -29.93
C VAL A 449 -26.63 -8.99 -29.10
N LEU A 450 -26.75 -9.58 -27.91
CA LEU A 450 -27.86 -9.31 -27.00
C LEU A 450 -27.83 -7.87 -26.46
N THR A 451 -26.64 -7.32 -26.20
CA THR A 451 -26.48 -5.96 -25.70
C THR A 451 -26.39 -4.90 -26.79
N LEU A 452 -26.01 -5.28 -28.02
CA LEU A 452 -25.70 -4.34 -29.12
C LEU A 452 -24.76 -3.22 -28.66
N ASP A 453 -23.72 -3.61 -27.92
CA ASP A 453 -22.70 -2.72 -27.35
C ASP A 453 -23.24 -1.69 -26.32
N ARG A 454 -24.43 -1.92 -25.74
CA ARG A 454 -25.04 -1.01 -24.75
C ARG A 454 -25.66 -1.72 -23.56
N ALA A 455 -25.60 -1.08 -22.39
CA ALA A 455 -26.19 -1.58 -21.14
C ALA A 455 -27.45 -0.79 -20.76
N VAL A 456 -28.65 -1.33 -21.04
CA VAL A 456 -29.93 -0.63 -20.81
C VAL A 456 -30.79 -1.37 -19.78
N SER A 457 -31.07 -2.65 -20.03
CA SER A 457 -31.81 -3.53 -19.12
C SER A 457 -30.89 -4.15 -18.07
N ILE A 458 -31.45 -4.74 -17.01
CA ILE A 458 -30.64 -5.37 -15.97
C ILE A 458 -29.84 -6.56 -16.50
N ASP A 459 -30.43 -7.31 -17.45
CA ASP A 459 -29.75 -8.41 -18.12
C ASP A 459 -28.63 -7.88 -19.01
N ASP A 460 -28.79 -6.70 -19.64
CA ASP A 460 -27.72 -6.08 -20.41
C ASP A 460 -26.53 -5.69 -19.53
N TYR A 461 -26.76 -5.15 -18.32
CA TYR A 461 -25.66 -4.86 -17.39
C TYR A 461 -24.87 -6.13 -17.02
N ALA A 462 -25.56 -7.25 -16.79
CA ALA A 462 -24.90 -8.52 -16.50
C ALA A 462 -24.17 -9.09 -17.74
N ASN A 463 -24.81 -9.06 -18.92
CA ASN A 463 -24.25 -9.58 -20.16
C ASN A 463 -23.06 -8.74 -20.65
N PHE A 464 -23.15 -7.42 -20.59
CA PHE A 464 -22.07 -6.49 -20.93
C PHE A 464 -20.86 -6.75 -20.04
N ALA A 465 -21.07 -6.82 -18.73
CA ALA A 465 -19.97 -7.08 -17.80
C ALA A 465 -19.35 -8.47 -18.00
N ARG A 466 -20.13 -9.49 -18.35
CA ARG A 466 -19.61 -10.83 -18.64
C ARG A 466 -18.85 -10.90 -19.97
N ALA A 467 -19.20 -10.06 -20.95
CA ALA A 467 -18.47 -9.95 -22.22
C ALA A 467 -17.18 -9.10 -22.11
N PHE A 468 -16.99 -8.40 -20.99
CA PHE A 468 -15.84 -7.56 -20.73
C PHE A 468 -14.61 -8.39 -20.37
N ALA A 469 -13.47 -8.12 -21.02
CA ALA A 469 -12.22 -8.83 -20.77
C ALA A 469 -11.81 -8.77 -19.29
N GLY A 470 -11.37 -9.91 -18.72
CA GLY A 470 -11.05 -10.02 -17.30
C GLY A 470 -12.22 -10.38 -16.38
N ILE A 471 -13.45 -10.47 -16.90
CA ILE A 471 -14.66 -10.86 -16.14
C ILE A 471 -15.18 -12.23 -16.62
N ASP A 472 -15.52 -13.08 -15.66
CA ASP A 472 -15.99 -14.45 -15.93
C ASP A 472 -17.50 -14.60 -15.64
N LYS A 473 -17.95 -14.06 -14.50
CA LYS A 473 -19.36 -14.09 -14.09
C LYS A 473 -19.80 -12.71 -13.62
N ALA A 474 -21.04 -12.36 -13.94
CA ALA A 474 -21.68 -11.13 -13.50
C ALA A 474 -23.16 -11.41 -13.13
N HIS A 475 -23.66 -10.70 -12.13
CA HIS A 475 -25.09 -10.69 -11.80
C HIS A 475 -25.51 -9.29 -11.39
N ALA A 476 -26.57 -8.78 -12.01
CA ALA A 476 -27.07 -7.44 -11.82
C ALA A 476 -28.45 -7.44 -11.16
N LEU A 477 -28.71 -6.43 -10.33
CA LEU A 477 -29.99 -6.20 -9.67
C LEU A 477 -30.31 -4.70 -9.62
N TRP A 478 -31.58 -4.34 -9.79
CA TRP A 478 -32.05 -2.98 -9.50
C TRP A 478 -32.08 -2.68 -8.01
N ILE A 479 -31.50 -1.56 -7.61
CA ILE A 479 -31.50 -1.07 -6.23
C ILE A 479 -32.17 0.31 -6.13
N PRO A 480 -32.80 0.64 -4.99
CA PRO A 480 -33.20 2.01 -4.70
C PRO A 480 -31.98 2.93 -4.62
N ALA A 481 -32.08 4.14 -5.21
CA ALA A 481 -31.05 5.18 -5.13
C ALA A 481 -31.73 6.55 -4.96
N GLY A 482 -32.20 6.83 -3.74
CA GLY A 482 -33.02 8.02 -3.46
C GLY A 482 -34.35 7.97 -4.21
N PRO A 483 -34.76 9.02 -4.95
CA PRO A 483 -35.97 9.00 -5.78
C PRO A 483 -35.79 8.21 -7.09
N ALA A 484 -34.56 7.79 -7.42
CA ALA A 484 -34.23 7.06 -8.64
C ALA A 484 -33.95 5.57 -8.37
N ARG A 485 -33.70 4.81 -9.44
CA ARG A 485 -33.15 3.45 -9.40
C ARG A 485 -31.65 3.50 -9.71
N GLY A 486 -30.89 2.63 -9.05
CA GLY A 486 -29.49 2.33 -9.36
C GLY A 486 -29.33 0.87 -9.75
N VAL A 487 -28.15 0.52 -10.26
CA VAL A 487 -27.76 -0.85 -10.58
C VAL A 487 -26.74 -1.33 -9.56
N PHE A 488 -26.95 -2.53 -9.03
CA PHE A 488 -25.98 -3.25 -8.23
C PHE A 488 -25.46 -4.43 -9.03
N LEU A 489 -24.14 -4.54 -9.18
CA LEU A 489 -23.47 -5.56 -9.96
C LEU A 489 -22.49 -6.35 -9.09
N SER A 490 -22.68 -7.67 -9.03
CA SER A 490 -21.71 -8.61 -8.49
C SER A 490 -20.87 -9.18 -9.62
N ILE A 491 -19.54 -9.11 -9.51
CA ILE A 491 -18.60 -9.65 -10.52
C ILE A 491 -17.66 -10.68 -9.93
N ALA A 492 -17.20 -11.59 -10.77
CA ALA A 492 -16.05 -12.44 -10.53
C ALA A 492 -15.08 -12.32 -11.71
N GLY A 493 -13.80 -12.13 -11.40
CA GLY A 493 -12.74 -12.18 -12.40
C GLY A 493 -12.51 -13.61 -12.90
N ILE A 494 -11.57 -13.75 -13.84
CA ILE A 494 -11.23 -15.03 -14.49
C ILE A 494 -10.94 -16.13 -13.45
N GLY A 495 -11.63 -17.26 -13.60
CA GLY A 495 -11.46 -18.41 -12.69
C GLY A 495 -11.89 -18.14 -11.24
N GLY A 496 -12.64 -17.06 -10.98
CA GLY A 496 -13.08 -16.65 -9.65
C GLY A 496 -12.10 -15.75 -8.92
N ALA A 497 -11.10 -15.20 -9.62
CA ALA A 497 -10.20 -14.19 -9.07
C ALA A 497 -10.96 -12.94 -8.61
N VAL A 498 -10.46 -12.31 -7.54
CA VAL A 498 -10.91 -10.98 -7.13
C VAL A 498 -10.38 -9.96 -8.14
N VAL A 499 -11.24 -9.05 -8.57
CA VAL A 499 -10.86 -7.89 -9.39
C VAL A 499 -10.62 -6.71 -8.45
N PRO A 500 -9.38 -6.29 -8.17
CA PRO A 500 -9.10 -5.22 -7.22
C PRO A 500 -9.76 -3.91 -7.65
N GLU A 501 -10.33 -3.15 -6.71
CA GLU A 501 -11.08 -1.92 -7.02
C GLU A 501 -10.21 -0.81 -7.61
N ASP A 502 -8.89 -0.87 -7.37
CA ASP A 502 -7.86 0.02 -7.89
C ASP A 502 -7.17 -0.51 -9.15
N SER A 503 -7.64 -1.63 -9.71
CA SER A 503 -7.10 -2.20 -10.95
C SER A 503 -7.72 -1.56 -12.19
N ASP A 504 -6.95 -1.49 -13.28
CA ASP A 504 -7.42 -1.00 -14.58
C ASP A 504 -8.68 -1.75 -15.04
N THR A 505 -8.77 -3.07 -14.83
CA THR A 505 -9.95 -3.87 -15.22
C THR A 505 -11.21 -3.40 -14.50
N TYR A 506 -11.12 -3.11 -13.20
CA TYR A 506 -12.27 -2.64 -12.43
C TYR A 506 -12.71 -1.23 -12.85
N GLU A 507 -11.74 -0.31 -12.96
CA GLU A 507 -12.03 1.08 -13.34
C GLU A 507 -12.58 1.16 -14.77
N ASN A 508 -11.96 0.46 -15.73
CA ASN A 508 -12.42 0.45 -17.12
C ASN A 508 -13.79 -0.22 -17.27
N LEU A 509 -14.10 -1.28 -16.52
CA LEU A 509 -15.44 -1.89 -16.55
C LEU A 509 -16.50 -0.91 -16.03
N ARG A 510 -16.23 -0.27 -14.88
CA ARG A 510 -17.13 0.74 -14.32
C ARG A 510 -17.37 1.87 -15.32
N ASP A 511 -16.29 2.39 -15.90
CA ASP A 511 -16.36 3.54 -16.81
C ASP A 511 -17.03 3.17 -18.15
N ALA A 512 -16.84 1.93 -18.62
CA ALA A 512 -17.54 1.40 -19.79
C ALA A 512 -19.04 1.22 -19.53
N LEU A 513 -19.44 0.68 -18.38
CA LEU A 513 -20.86 0.59 -18.02
C LEU A 513 -21.54 1.96 -17.89
N VAL A 514 -20.80 3.01 -17.53
CA VAL A 514 -21.30 4.39 -17.50
C VAL A 514 -21.34 5.00 -18.91
N THR A 515 -20.33 4.76 -19.74
CA THR A 515 -20.19 5.34 -21.08
C THR A 515 -21.15 4.70 -22.09
N TYR A 516 -21.32 3.38 -22.00
CA TYR A 516 -22.17 2.58 -22.89
C TYR A 516 -23.52 2.21 -22.26
N GLY A 517 -23.78 2.65 -21.03
CA GLY A 517 -25.09 2.56 -20.37
C GLY A 517 -25.74 3.93 -20.19
N ASP A 518 -26.63 4.04 -19.19
CA ASP A 518 -27.22 5.32 -18.78
C ASP A 518 -26.32 6.00 -17.72
N PRO A 519 -25.65 7.12 -18.02
CA PRO A 519 -24.74 7.79 -17.10
C PRO A 519 -25.43 8.41 -15.89
N LEU A 520 -26.77 8.55 -15.91
CA LEU A 520 -27.55 9.07 -14.79
C LEU A 520 -28.00 7.98 -13.81
N VAL A 521 -27.80 6.71 -14.15
CA VAL A 521 -28.13 5.57 -13.27
C VAL A 521 -26.95 5.30 -12.34
N PRO A 522 -27.11 5.44 -11.01
CA PRO A 522 -26.04 5.13 -10.08
C PRO A 522 -25.65 3.65 -10.17
N LEU A 523 -24.36 3.40 -10.40
CA LEU A 523 -23.80 2.06 -10.49
C LEU A 523 -23.02 1.73 -9.21
N ARG A 524 -23.29 0.55 -8.64
CA ARG A 524 -22.50 -0.04 -7.56
C ARG A 524 -21.97 -1.39 -8.00
N LEU A 525 -20.65 -1.47 -8.12
CA LEU A 525 -19.92 -2.67 -8.49
C LEU A 525 -19.28 -3.28 -7.23
N LEU A 526 -19.36 -4.60 -7.05
CA LEU A 526 -18.67 -5.32 -5.98
C LEU A 526 -18.20 -6.70 -6.47
N ASN A 527 -17.10 -7.19 -5.91
CA ASN A 527 -16.71 -8.59 -6.08
C ASN A 527 -17.73 -9.51 -5.40
N TYR A 528 -17.91 -10.70 -5.98
CA TYR A 528 -18.72 -11.77 -5.39
C TYR A 528 -18.16 -12.24 -4.03
N ARG A 529 -19.01 -12.93 -3.28
CA ARG A 529 -18.61 -13.61 -2.04
C ARG A 529 -18.30 -15.07 -2.33
N ASP A 530 -17.05 -15.45 -2.09
CA ASP A 530 -16.65 -16.85 -2.18
C ASP A 530 -17.23 -17.63 -0.98
N ALA A 531 -18.03 -18.65 -1.27
CA ALA A 531 -18.59 -19.55 -0.28
C ALA A 531 -18.18 -20.99 -0.60
N ARG A 532 -17.68 -21.71 0.40
CA ARG A 532 -17.21 -23.09 0.24
C ARG A 532 -18.06 -24.06 1.05
N PHE A 533 -18.22 -25.28 0.53
CA PHE A 533 -18.84 -26.38 1.27
C PHE A 533 -17.97 -27.63 1.30
N ARG A 534 -18.25 -28.51 2.25
CA ARG A 534 -17.64 -29.83 2.37
C ARG A 534 -18.72 -30.90 2.38
N CYS A 535 -18.34 -32.08 1.92
CA CYS A 535 -19.19 -33.25 1.96
C CYS A 535 -18.39 -34.49 2.38
N ARG A 536 -19.11 -35.48 2.89
CA ARG A 536 -18.61 -36.83 3.17
C ARG A 536 -19.53 -37.83 2.50
N LEU A 537 -18.94 -38.82 1.83
CA LEU A 537 -19.68 -39.83 1.10
C LEU A 537 -19.17 -41.22 1.47
N SER A 538 -20.08 -42.18 1.54
CA SER A 538 -19.78 -43.60 1.56
C SER A 538 -20.18 -44.17 0.20
N VAL A 539 -19.24 -44.84 -0.49
CA VAL A 539 -19.38 -45.30 -1.88
C VAL A 539 -19.29 -46.83 -1.92
N LYS A 540 -20.26 -47.47 -2.57
CA LYS A 540 -20.23 -48.89 -2.91
C LYS A 540 -19.78 -49.03 -4.35
N ARG A 541 -18.69 -49.75 -4.59
CA ARG A 541 -18.21 -50.03 -5.94
C ARG A 541 -18.62 -51.39 -6.46
N ASP A 542 -18.57 -51.54 -7.77
CA ASP A 542 -18.53 -52.84 -8.43
C ASP A 542 -17.19 -53.53 -8.10
N LYS A 543 -17.26 -54.82 -7.80
CA LYS A 543 -16.08 -55.63 -7.45
C LYS A 543 -15.05 -55.70 -8.58
N ALA A 544 -15.49 -55.56 -9.84
CA ALA A 544 -14.65 -55.60 -11.03
C ALA A 544 -13.77 -54.35 -11.22
N PHE A 545 -14.06 -53.25 -10.55
CA PHE A 545 -13.28 -52.01 -10.63
C PHE A 545 -12.31 -51.87 -9.46
N GLU A 546 -11.12 -51.31 -9.70
CA GLU A 546 -10.16 -51.01 -8.65
C GLU A 546 -10.68 -49.91 -7.70
N LEU A 547 -10.52 -50.11 -6.38
CA LEU A 547 -11.12 -49.24 -5.36
C LEU A 547 -10.63 -47.79 -5.46
N ASP A 548 -9.31 -47.62 -5.42
CA ASP A 548 -8.70 -46.30 -5.38
C ASP A 548 -8.97 -45.52 -6.68
N ALA A 549 -9.06 -46.23 -7.81
CA ALA A 549 -9.42 -45.64 -9.09
C ALA A 549 -10.87 -45.10 -9.11
N VAL A 550 -11.83 -45.84 -8.54
CA VAL A 550 -13.22 -45.39 -8.42
C VAL A 550 -13.33 -44.19 -7.47
N LEU A 551 -12.69 -44.25 -6.30
CA LEU A 551 -12.74 -43.14 -5.34
C LEU A 551 -12.09 -41.87 -5.90
N ALA A 552 -10.96 -41.99 -6.59
CA ALA A 552 -10.32 -40.86 -7.27
C ALA A 552 -11.21 -40.30 -8.39
N ALA A 553 -11.89 -41.15 -9.15
CA ALA A 553 -12.83 -40.72 -10.18
C ALA A 553 -14.06 -40.00 -9.60
N VAL A 554 -14.59 -40.47 -8.46
CA VAL A 554 -15.66 -39.78 -7.71
C VAL A 554 -15.20 -38.41 -7.23
N GLU A 555 -14.01 -38.32 -6.63
CA GLU A 555 -13.45 -37.04 -6.21
C GLU A 555 -13.29 -36.08 -7.39
N ALA A 556 -12.73 -36.55 -8.51
CA ALA A 556 -12.56 -35.74 -9.72
C ALA A 556 -13.90 -35.25 -10.28
N ALA A 557 -14.92 -36.12 -10.35
CA ALA A 557 -16.26 -35.75 -10.81
C ALA A 557 -16.92 -34.70 -9.92
N LEU A 558 -16.82 -34.85 -8.59
CA LEU A 558 -17.34 -33.86 -7.64
C LEU A 558 -16.59 -32.52 -7.77
N ARG A 559 -15.26 -32.55 -7.87
CA ARG A 559 -14.47 -31.32 -8.04
C ARG A 559 -14.80 -30.58 -9.33
N GLU A 560 -15.00 -31.29 -10.43
CA GLU A 560 -15.43 -30.70 -11.71
C GLU A 560 -16.84 -30.12 -11.62
N ALA A 561 -17.83 -30.91 -11.15
CA ALA A 561 -19.23 -30.50 -11.09
C ALA A 561 -19.47 -29.29 -10.16
N PHE A 562 -18.71 -29.21 -9.06
CA PHE A 562 -18.81 -28.14 -8.08
C PHE A 562 -17.67 -27.12 -8.18
N SER A 563 -16.99 -27.05 -9.34
CA SER A 563 -15.96 -26.06 -9.66
C SER A 563 -16.55 -24.67 -9.92
N PHE A 564 -15.72 -23.63 -9.84
CA PHE A 564 -16.12 -22.28 -10.23
C PHE A 564 -16.70 -22.22 -11.65
N ALA A 565 -16.08 -22.92 -12.60
CA ALA A 565 -16.50 -22.92 -14.00
C ALA A 565 -17.95 -23.41 -14.15
N ARG A 566 -18.32 -24.50 -13.46
CA ARG A 566 -19.66 -25.12 -13.56
C ARG A 566 -20.73 -24.46 -12.70
N ARG A 567 -20.34 -23.74 -11.65
CA ARG A 567 -21.28 -23.17 -10.67
C ARG A 567 -21.72 -21.76 -11.06
N ALA A 568 -22.97 -21.41 -10.79
CA ALA A 568 -23.51 -20.06 -10.99
C ALA A 568 -23.69 -19.31 -9.66
N PHE A 569 -23.75 -17.98 -9.74
CA PHE A 569 -24.14 -17.14 -8.61
C PHE A 569 -25.51 -17.54 -8.07
N GLY A 570 -25.64 -17.62 -6.74
CA GLY A 570 -26.89 -18.01 -6.09
C GLY A 570 -27.28 -19.48 -6.26
N GLN A 571 -26.48 -20.30 -6.94
CA GLN A 571 -26.80 -21.71 -7.13
C GLN A 571 -26.66 -22.47 -5.81
N THR A 572 -27.71 -23.18 -5.41
CA THR A 572 -27.73 -24.02 -4.21
C THR A 572 -27.00 -25.35 -4.46
N VAL A 573 -26.55 -26.03 -3.40
CA VAL A 573 -26.06 -27.41 -3.46
C VAL A 573 -27.00 -28.30 -2.65
N SER A 574 -27.41 -29.44 -3.20
CA SER A 574 -28.22 -30.43 -2.46
C SER A 574 -27.51 -31.75 -2.27
N VAL A 575 -27.94 -32.51 -1.27
CA VAL A 575 -27.45 -33.88 -1.04
C VAL A 575 -27.70 -34.76 -2.27
N ASP A 576 -28.87 -34.63 -2.90
CA ASP A 576 -29.24 -35.42 -4.08
C ASP A 576 -28.36 -35.10 -5.30
N GLU A 577 -27.99 -33.82 -5.47
CA GLU A 577 -27.07 -33.39 -6.53
C GLU A 577 -25.66 -33.99 -6.32
N VAL A 578 -25.15 -33.95 -5.09
CA VAL A 578 -23.85 -34.57 -4.74
C VAL A 578 -23.90 -36.08 -4.98
N ALA A 579 -24.97 -36.74 -4.54
CA ALA A 579 -25.17 -38.17 -4.75
C ALA A 579 -25.26 -38.52 -6.25
N ALA A 580 -25.99 -37.74 -7.04
CA ALA A 580 -26.14 -37.96 -8.47
C ALA A 580 -24.83 -37.84 -9.24
N VAL A 581 -23.99 -36.85 -8.91
CA VAL A 581 -22.65 -36.70 -9.52
C VAL A 581 -21.78 -37.91 -9.20
N ALA A 582 -21.73 -38.34 -7.95
CA ALA A 582 -20.93 -39.50 -7.54
C ALA A 582 -21.47 -40.81 -8.14
N GLN A 583 -22.80 -40.98 -8.18
CA GLN A 583 -23.45 -42.17 -8.74
C GLN A 583 -23.26 -42.29 -10.26
N GLY A 584 -23.03 -41.17 -10.96
CA GLY A 584 -22.75 -41.16 -12.40
C GLY A 584 -21.36 -41.68 -12.78
N VAL A 585 -20.48 -41.92 -11.81
CA VAL A 585 -19.12 -42.43 -12.06
C VAL A 585 -19.15 -43.94 -12.35
N ALA A 586 -18.47 -44.35 -13.42
CA ALA A 586 -18.36 -45.76 -13.78
C ALA A 586 -17.74 -46.59 -12.63
N GLY A 587 -18.36 -47.73 -12.34
CA GLY A 587 -17.96 -48.60 -11.24
C GLY A 587 -18.60 -48.25 -9.89
N VAL A 588 -19.39 -47.18 -9.79
CA VAL A 588 -20.19 -46.87 -8.59
C VAL A 588 -21.55 -47.60 -8.65
N VAL A 589 -21.83 -48.43 -7.65
CA VAL A 589 -23.09 -49.19 -7.50
C VAL A 589 -24.07 -48.43 -6.61
N ALA A 590 -23.60 -47.82 -5.52
CA ALA A 590 -24.42 -47.02 -4.63
C ALA A 590 -23.60 -45.92 -3.95
N VAL A 591 -24.26 -44.81 -3.61
CA VAL A 591 -23.66 -43.71 -2.85
C VAL A 591 -24.57 -43.34 -1.69
N HIS A 592 -23.96 -43.05 -0.54
CA HIS A 592 -24.63 -42.47 0.61
C HIS A 592 -23.86 -41.23 1.07
N VAL A 593 -24.47 -40.05 0.95
CA VAL A 593 -23.89 -38.80 1.44
C VAL A 593 -24.17 -38.69 2.93
N THR A 594 -23.12 -38.79 3.75
CA THR A 594 -23.22 -38.79 5.21
C THR A 594 -23.05 -37.41 5.83
N ARG A 595 -22.46 -36.45 5.11
CA ARG A 595 -22.36 -35.03 5.54
C ARG A 595 -22.42 -34.09 4.34
N LEU A 596 -23.09 -32.95 4.54
CA LEU A 596 -23.08 -31.80 3.64
C LEU A 596 -23.22 -30.53 4.47
N TYR A 597 -22.20 -29.68 4.48
CA TYR A 597 -22.16 -28.47 5.32
C TYR A 597 -21.27 -27.38 4.72
N ARG A 598 -21.53 -26.11 5.06
CA ARG A 598 -20.65 -25.00 4.65
C ARG A 598 -19.37 -24.98 5.48
N VAL A 599 -18.27 -24.53 4.89
CA VAL A 599 -17.04 -24.22 5.66
C VAL A 599 -17.37 -23.15 6.70
N GLY A 600 -16.87 -23.33 7.92
CA GLY A 600 -17.21 -22.48 9.08
C GLY A 600 -18.44 -22.94 9.88
N GLN A 601 -19.17 -23.95 9.41
CA GLN A 601 -20.24 -24.61 10.18
C GLN A 601 -19.78 -25.94 10.77
N SER A 602 -20.36 -26.34 11.90
CA SER A 602 -20.03 -27.63 12.53
C SER A 602 -20.51 -28.80 11.66
N PRO A 603 -19.67 -29.84 11.46
CA PRO A 603 -19.92 -30.94 10.51
C PRO A 603 -21.01 -31.94 10.97
N THR A 604 -21.68 -31.69 12.10
CA THR A 604 -22.55 -32.65 12.78
C THR A 604 -24.00 -32.65 12.27
N VAL A 605 -24.35 -31.78 11.32
CA VAL A 605 -25.70 -31.70 10.77
C VAL A 605 -25.63 -31.99 9.26
N VAL A 606 -26.33 -33.03 8.80
CA VAL A 606 -26.60 -33.20 7.37
C VAL A 606 -27.65 -32.18 7.00
N VAL A 607 -27.25 -31.15 6.25
CA VAL A 607 -28.20 -30.18 5.72
C VAL A 607 -28.64 -30.67 4.34
N PRO A 608 -29.94 -30.93 4.09
CA PRO A 608 -30.41 -31.45 2.81
C PRO A 608 -30.05 -30.55 1.61
N ARG A 609 -29.95 -29.24 1.86
CA ARG A 609 -29.62 -28.23 0.87
C ARG A 609 -28.85 -27.07 1.50
N LEU A 610 -27.72 -26.74 0.91
CA LEU A 610 -26.97 -25.53 1.19
C LEU A 610 -27.39 -24.45 0.19
N PHE A 611 -27.92 -23.34 0.69
CA PHE A 611 -28.27 -22.20 -0.16
C PHE A 611 -27.02 -21.43 -0.56
N ALA A 612 -27.12 -20.60 -1.60
CA ALA A 612 -26.16 -19.54 -1.91
C ALA A 612 -26.97 -18.26 -2.15
N ALA A 613 -26.56 -17.15 -1.55
CA ALA A 613 -27.33 -15.92 -1.60
C ALA A 613 -27.15 -15.17 -2.93
N LEU A 614 -28.24 -14.67 -3.50
CA LEU A 614 -28.19 -13.57 -4.47
C LEU A 614 -28.31 -12.22 -3.74
N PRO A 615 -27.86 -11.12 -4.34
CA PRO A 615 -28.14 -9.79 -3.82
C PRO A 615 -29.64 -9.58 -3.69
N VAL A 616 -30.06 -8.95 -2.60
CA VAL A 616 -31.45 -8.58 -2.36
C VAL A 616 -31.52 -7.08 -2.19
N ALA A 617 -32.41 -6.44 -2.94
CA ALA A 617 -32.58 -4.99 -2.89
C ALA A 617 -33.07 -4.59 -1.49
N SER A 618 -32.47 -3.53 -0.95
CA SER A 618 -32.87 -2.97 0.33
C SER A 618 -33.08 -1.46 0.19
N LEU A 619 -34.08 -0.93 0.89
CA LEU A 619 -34.36 0.51 0.93
C LEU A 619 -33.39 1.26 1.85
N THR A 620 -32.76 0.56 2.79
CA THR A 620 -31.97 1.18 3.88
C THR A 620 -30.51 0.76 3.88
N GLY A 621 -30.18 -0.33 3.20
CA GLY A 621 -28.83 -0.91 3.20
C GLY A 621 -28.32 -1.21 1.80
N VAL A 622 -27.01 -1.26 1.68
CA VAL A 622 -26.34 -1.73 0.47
C VAL A 622 -26.53 -3.26 0.39
N PRO A 623 -26.99 -3.82 -0.73
CA PRO A 623 -27.08 -5.27 -0.87
C PRO A 623 -25.71 -5.93 -0.70
N GLN A 624 -25.72 -7.14 -0.17
CA GLN A 624 -24.52 -7.98 -0.21
C GLN A 624 -24.34 -8.54 -1.62
N ALA A 625 -23.08 -8.70 -2.04
CA ALA A 625 -22.78 -9.31 -3.33
C ALA A 625 -23.26 -10.77 -3.40
N ALA A 626 -23.45 -11.26 -4.63
CA ALA A 626 -23.84 -12.64 -4.88
C ALA A 626 -22.81 -13.60 -4.27
N GLU A 627 -23.28 -14.69 -3.67
CA GLU A 627 -22.44 -15.81 -3.27
C GLU A 627 -22.28 -16.78 -4.44
N LEU A 628 -21.09 -17.35 -4.56
CA LEU A 628 -20.83 -18.51 -5.41
C LEU A 628 -20.40 -19.67 -4.51
N LEU A 629 -21.25 -20.71 -4.45
CA LEU A 629 -21.02 -21.86 -3.59
C LEU A 629 -20.31 -22.98 -4.36
N THR A 630 -19.07 -23.28 -3.97
CA THR A 630 -18.20 -24.30 -4.57
C THR A 630 -17.64 -25.28 -3.55
N LEU A 631 -17.14 -26.42 -4.02
CA LEU A 631 -16.52 -27.41 -3.15
C LEU A 631 -15.18 -26.87 -2.60
N ALA A 632 -14.90 -27.15 -1.32
CA ALA A 632 -13.62 -26.80 -0.69
C ALA A 632 -12.43 -27.54 -1.36
N THR A 633 -11.25 -26.92 -1.32
CA THR A 633 -10.04 -27.46 -1.95
C THR A 633 -9.44 -28.63 -1.17
N ASP A 634 -9.73 -28.75 0.12
CA ASP A 634 -9.32 -29.87 0.95
C ASP A 634 -9.79 -31.23 0.39
N PRO A 635 -9.11 -32.34 0.75
CA PRO A 635 -9.57 -33.68 0.41
C PRO A 635 -11.01 -33.95 0.83
N ILE A 636 -11.76 -34.64 -0.04
CA ILE A 636 -13.13 -35.08 0.26
C ILE A 636 -13.05 -36.32 1.15
N GLU A 637 -13.88 -36.37 2.21
CA GLU A 637 -13.97 -37.57 3.05
C GLU A 637 -14.78 -38.65 2.30
N LEU A 638 -14.08 -39.60 1.66
CA LEU A 638 -14.67 -40.74 0.96
C LEU A 638 -14.44 -42.05 1.74
N GLU A 639 -15.50 -42.79 1.98
CA GLU A 639 -15.48 -44.08 2.69
C GLU A 639 -16.10 -45.18 1.83
N VAL A 640 -15.81 -46.44 2.18
CA VAL A 640 -16.35 -47.59 1.46
C VAL A 640 -17.61 -48.09 2.15
N LEU A 641 -18.71 -48.19 1.39
CA LEU A 641 -19.89 -48.91 1.85
C LEU A 641 -19.63 -50.43 1.80
N PRO A 642 -19.95 -51.17 2.86
CA PRO A 642 -19.75 -52.62 2.91
C PRO A 642 -20.55 -53.41 1.84
#